data_AF-A0A9D9N4C3-F1
#
_entry.id   AF-A0A9D9N4C3-F1
#
_cell.length_a   1.000
_cell.length_b   1.000
_cell.length_c   1.000
_cell.angle_alpha   90.00
_cell.angle_beta   90.00
_cell.angle_gamma   90.00
#
_symmetry.space_group_name_H-M   'P 1'
#
loop_
_entity.id
_entity.type
_entity.pdbx_description
1 polymer ?
#
loop_
_entity_poly.entity_id
_entity_poly.type
_entity_poly.pdbx_seq_one_letter_code
_entity_poly.pdbx_strand_id
1 'polypeptide(L)'
;MKKCLLILCLLGWLFQLTAKKTEHPHDYYMEWAERIATSEMQHNEHLWMADFRKKPKWDYTQGLIAKSMLELYKNTANQRYLDYVTEFADFFIDSTGTIMTYKKSDYNIDRINGGIFLFDLYTFIPQPQYKAALDSLRSQLDTHPRVKAGAFWHKKVYPHQVWLDGIYMGSPFYARYCNEFDQPQYYDDVTRQIIVADTYTRDPKTGLNYHGWDESKQQAWANKETGCSPNFWSRSIGWYCMAIVDVLDYLPADHKDRQQLIDILNRVCQSLLKYQDKKTKMWYQVTNMPKREGNYLESSGTAMYCYAMAKGARKDYLPEKYLQKAREIFDGLCTYSTQENPDGTTSITRACAVAGLGGKPYRSGTYEYYISEPVRNDDPKVIGPFILAAIELAKATPHIVVAKDGSGDYKTLQAAINAVPDYRKSRTIIYVKPGIYKEKVVIPASKQLLSIIGSNPENTIITYDNYAGKATPFDGTLGTSGSATLYAYPDDLYMENLTIANTAGMDQPIKGKGTQAVAAHVSADRVVFVNCRFIGNQDTLFTYRPYSRQYYKNCYIEGTTDFIFGWAAAVFDQCIIHSKKDSYITAASTNKDAAYGYLFYQCQLTADSLTTKVYLGRPWRPYAKTVFMECEMGAHIRPEGWHNWNKPLAEEVSYYGEYKNFGPGADLSQRVEWSKQMTEEEAEAYSLENILAGEDGWAPQTGIIRYKPIKQ
;
A
#
# COMPACT_ATOMS: atom_id res chain seq x y z
N MET A 1 -71.86 -12.63 7.76
CA MET A 1 -71.41 -11.34 7.20
C MET A 1 -71.07 -10.39 8.33
N LYS A 2 -69.88 -9.77 8.25
CA LYS A 2 -69.22 -8.89 9.24
C LYS A 2 -68.51 -9.63 10.39
N LYS A 3 -67.18 -9.73 10.45
CA LYS A 3 -66.06 -9.27 9.62
C LYS A 3 -64.83 -9.83 10.39
N CYS A 4 -64.19 -10.93 10.02
CA CYS A 4 -63.08 -11.03 9.06
C CYS A 4 -62.10 -9.83 8.97
N LEU A 5 -62.04 -8.93 9.97
CA LEU A 5 -61.19 -7.73 9.90
C LEU A 5 -60.17 -7.57 11.04
N LEU A 6 -60.03 -8.53 11.95
CA LEU A 6 -59.08 -8.42 13.07
C LEU A 6 -57.91 -9.41 13.06
N ILE A 7 -57.88 -10.37 12.13
CA ILE A 7 -56.77 -11.34 12.02
C ILE A 7 -55.79 -10.96 10.88
N LEU A 8 -56.11 -9.93 10.09
CA LEU A 8 -55.21 -9.37 9.06
C LEU A 8 -54.31 -8.23 9.58
N CYS A 9 -54.49 -7.76 10.82
CA CYS A 9 -53.66 -6.69 11.41
C CYS A 9 -52.54 -7.18 12.34
N LEU A 10 -52.48 -8.49 12.66
CA LEU A 10 -51.44 -9.07 13.53
C LEU A 10 -50.43 -9.96 12.78
N LEU A 11 -50.65 -10.21 11.50
CA LEU A 11 -49.69 -10.88 10.61
C LEU A 11 -48.87 -9.89 9.76
N GLY A 12 -49.14 -8.58 9.88
CA GLY A 12 -48.42 -7.51 9.18
C GLY A 12 -47.26 -6.89 9.97
N TRP A 13 -46.95 -7.38 11.17
CA TRP A 13 -45.94 -6.81 12.08
C TRP A 13 -44.84 -7.81 12.50
N LEU A 14 -44.64 -8.87 11.70
CA LEU A 14 -43.58 -9.87 11.91
C LEU A 14 -42.74 -10.17 10.65
N PHE A 15 -42.91 -9.39 9.58
CA PHE A 15 -42.07 -9.44 8.37
C PHE A 15 -41.60 -8.04 7.95
N GLN A 16 -40.98 -7.32 8.88
CA GLN A 16 -40.00 -6.27 8.59
C GLN A 16 -38.80 -6.37 9.54
N LEU A 17 -38.31 -7.60 9.77
CA LEU A 17 -36.86 -7.76 9.85
C LEU A 17 -36.39 -7.70 8.40
N THR A 18 -36.24 -6.48 7.87
CA THR A 18 -35.28 -6.28 6.80
C THR A 18 -33.99 -6.90 7.32
N ALA A 19 -33.56 -7.98 6.70
CA ALA A 19 -32.18 -8.40 6.84
C ALA A 19 -31.38 -7.15 6.50
N LYS A 20 -30.84 -6.45 7.52
CA LYS A 20 -29.79 -5.47 7.31
C LYS A 20 -28.77 -6.25 6.52
N LYS A 21 -28.69 -5.96 5.22
CA LYS A 21 -27.68 -6.51 4.33
C LYS A 21 -26.39 -6.32 5.12
N THR A 22 -25.75 -7.40 5.53
CA THR A 22 -24.52 -7.31 6.32
C THR A 22 -23.57 -6.47 5.50
N GLU A 23 -23.35 -5.22 5.92
CA GLU A 23 -22.47 -4.29 5.22
C GLU A 23 -21.11 -4.97 5.07
N HIS A 24 -20.56 -4.95 3.86
CA HIS A 24 -19.27 -5.58 3.61
C HIS A 24 -18.24 -4.92 4.54
N PRO A 25 -17.31 -5.65 5.19
CA PRO A 25 -16.42 -5.05 6.19
C PRO A 25 -15.60 -3.85 5.68
N HIS A 26 -15.27 -3.82 4.38
CA HIS A 26 -14.67 -2.64 3.74
C HIS A 26 -15.58 -1.41 3.86
N ASP A 27 -16.84 -1.56 3.50
CA ASP A 27 -17.83 -0.47 3.48
C ASP A 27 -18.11 0.01 4.90
N TYR A 28 -18.15 -0.90 5.88
CA TYR A 28 -18.25 -0.53 7.30
C TYR A 28 -17.20 0.49 7.73
N TYR A 29 -15.92 0.27 7.41
CA TYR A 29 -14.86 1.22 7.80
C TYR A 29 -14.96 2.52 7.01
N MET A 30 -15.23 2.46 5.70
CA MET A 30 -15.36 3.67 4.87
C MET A 30 -16.55 4.53 5.29
N GLU A 31 -17.70 3.92 5.61
CA GLU A 31 -18.87 4.63 6.12
C GLU A 31 -18.58 5.33 7.44
N TRP A 32 -17.84 4.71 8.36
CA TRP A 32 -17.39 5.39 9.58
C TRP A 32 -16.49 6.57 9.28
N ALA A 33 -15.53 6.41 8.37
CA ALA A 33 -14.62 7.48 7.98
C ALA A 33 -15.39 8.67 7.37
N GLU A 34 -16.31 8.41 6.44
CA GLU A 34 -17.14 9.44 5.80
C GLU A 34 -18.15 10.08 6.76
N ARG A 35 -18.73 9.31 7.69
CA ARG A 35 -19.66 9.81 8.72
C ARG A 35 -18.98 10.82 9.63
N ILE A 36 -17.80 10.48 10.15
CA ILE A 36 -17.02 11.36 11.02
C ILE A 36 -16.53 12.59 10.23
N ALA A 37 -16.04 12.41 9.01
CA ALA A 37 -15.63 13.54 8.16
C ALA A 37 -16.78 14.50 7.85
N THR A 38 -17.96 13.97 7.56
CA THR A 38 -19.17 14.78 7.32
C THR A 38 -19.55 15.56 8.57
N SER A 39 -19.47 14.93 9.74
CA SER A 39 -19.76 15.59 11.03
C SER A 39 -18.76 16.71 11.31
N GLU A 40 -17.46 16.47 11.11
CA GLU A 40 -16.40 17.48 11.28
C GLU A 40 -16.61 18.70 10.37
N MET A 41 -16.96 18.48 9.10
CA MET A 41 -17.24 19.56 8.14
C MET A 41 -18.52 20.33 8.48
N GLN A 42 -19.51 19.70 9.13
CA GLN A 42 -20.72 20.37 9.61
C GLN A 42 -20.46 21.17 10.89
N HIS A 43 -19.64 20.64 11.80
CA HIS A 43 -19.26 21.35 13.03
C HIS A 43 -18.32 22.52 12.77
N ASN A 44 -17.52 22.45 11.70
CA ASN A 44 -16.54 23.46 11.31
C ASN A 44 -16.75 23.87 9.85
N GLU A 45 -17.52 24.94 9.62
CA GLU A 45 -17.81 25.47 8.27
C GLU A 45 -16.53 25.69 7.45
N HIS A 46 -15.47 26.18 8.10
CA HIS A 46 -14.14 26.27 7.52
C HIS A 46 -13.15 25.45 8.34
N LEU A 47 -12.23 24.74 7.67
CA LEU A 47 -11.26 23.88 8.34
C LEU A 47 -10.37 24.63 9.35
N TRP A 48 -10.16 25.93 9.16
CA TRP A 48 -9.39 26.73 10.12
C TRP A 48 -10.06 26.85 11.50
N MET A 49 -11.37 26.58 11.59
CA MET A 49 -12.17 26.59 12.81
C MET A 49 -11.98 25.32 13.66
N ALA A 50 -11.48 24.23 13.06
CA ALA A 50 -11.16 23.01 13.78
C ALA A 50 -10.24 23.30 14.98
N ASP A 51 -10.29 22.45 16.02
CA ASP A 51 -9.67 22.70 17.33
C ASP A 51 -10.34 23.87 18.10
N PHE A 52 -11.63 24.11 17.82
CA PHE A 52 -12.48 25.13 18.48
C PHE A 52 -11.91 26.54 18.34
N ARG A 53 -11.32 26.83 17.17
CA ARG A 53 -10.63 28.08 16.89
C ARG A 53 -11.62 29.19 16.57
N LYS A 54 -11.52 30.29 17.32
CA LYS A 54 -12.27 31.53 17.06
C LYS A 54 -11.55 32.49 16.10
N LYS A 55 -10.27 32.22 15.81
CA LYS A 55 -9.44 33.03 14.92
C LYS A 55 -8.53 32.11 14.10
N PRO A 56 -8.28 32.42 12.82
CA PRO A 56 -7.40 31.61 11.99
C PRO A 56 -5.98 31.54 12.55
N LYS A 57 -5.41 30.33 12.55
CA LYS A 57 -4.02 30.07 12.94
C LYS A 57 -3.52 28.77 12.31
N TRP A 58 -2.38 28.84 11.64
CA TRP A 58 -1.73 27.71 10.98
C TRP A 58 -1.17 26.71 11.99
N ASP A 59 -1.85 25.59 12.26
CA ASP A 59 -1.45 24.61 13.28
C ASP A 59 -1.54 23.16 12.78
N TYR A 60 -0.87 22.25 13.51
CA TYR A 60 -0.82 20.82 13.16
C TYR A 60 -2.18 20.13 13.19
N THR A 61 -3.13 20.62 13.98
CA THR A 61 -4.46 20.01 14.11
C THR A 61 -5.25 20.12 12.82
N GLN A 62 -5.23 21.28 12.17
CA GLN A 62 -5.89 21.49 10.88
C GLN A 62 -5.15 20.71 9.79
N GLY A 63 -3.81 20.72 9.81
CA GLY A 63 -3.01 19.92 8.87
C GLY A 63 -3.28 18.41 8.98
N LEU A 64 -3.53 17.89 10.17
CA LEU A 64 -3.91 16.51 10.41
C LEU A 64 -5.29 16.18 9.83
N ILE A 65 -6.28 17.05 10.04
CA ILE A 65 -7.63 16.88 9.46
C ILE A 65 -7.54 16.98 7.94
N ALA A 66 -6.84 17.98 7.40
CA ALA A 66 -6.60 18.12 5.96
C ALA A 66 -6.00 16.84 5.35
N LYS A 67 -4.96 16.28 5.99
CA LYS A 67 -4.37 14.99 5.59
C LYS A 67 -5.42 13.88 5.56
N SER A 68 -6.25 13.76 6.60
CA SER A 68 -7.29 12.72 6.67
C SER A 68 -8.37 12.90 5.59
N MET A 69 -8.76 14.14 5.28
CA MET A 69 -9.72 14.47 4.22
C MET A 69 -9.16 14.18 2.82
N LEU A 70 -7.89 14.49 2.57
CA LEU A 70 -7.25 14.14 1.29
C LEU A 70 -7.05 12.63 1.14
N GLU A 71 -6.78 11.90 2.24
CA GLU A 71 -6.83 10.43 2.20
C GLU A 71 -8.25 9.92 1.88
N LEU A 72 -9.31 10.52 2.44
CA LEU A 72 -10.68 10.18 2.03
C LEU A 72 -10.93 10.48 0.55
N TYR A 73 -10.48 11.63 0.06
CA TYR A 73 -10.59 11.98 -1.36
C TYR A 73 -9.94 10.92 -2.25
N LYS A 74 -8.72 10.46 -1.93
CA LYS A 74 -8.03 9.38 -2.67
C LYS A 74 -8.85 8.08 -2.76
N ASN A 75 -9.60 7.76 -1.71
CA ASN A 75 -10.33 6.49 -1.62
C ASN A 75 -11.78 6.57 -2.15
N THR A 76 -12.36 7.77 -2.16
CA THR A 76 -13.79 7.99 -2.49
C THR A 76 -14.01 8.78 -3.77
N ALA A 77 -13.00 9.54 -4.22
CA ALA A 77 -13.11 10.57 -5.26
C ALA A 77 -14.21 11.62 -4.98
N ASN A 78 -14.64 11.78 -3.72
CA ASN A 78 -15.66 12.75 -3.36
C ASN A 78 -15.05 14.15 -3.25
N GLN A 79 -15.35 14.98 -4.24
CA GLN A 79 -14.74 16.29 -4.45
C GLN A 79 -14.87 17.25 -3.25
N ARG A 80 -15.91 17.10 -2.42
CA ARG A 80 -16.13 17.95 -1.24
C ARG A 80 -14.94 17.98 -0.27
N TYR A 81 -14.20 16.87 -0.16
CA TYR A 81 -13.05 16.78 0.73
C TYR A 81 -11.85 17.54 0.17
N LEU A 82 -11.63 17.45 -1.14
CA LEU A 82 -10.57 18.20 -1.81
C LEU A 82 -10.89 19.70 -1.78
N ASP A 83 -12.15 20.09 -2.02
CA ASP A 83 -12.58 21.49 -1.98
C ASP A 83 -12.38 22.10 -0.59
N TYR A 84 -12.81 21.41 0.47
CA TYR A 84 -12.67 21.86 1.86
C TYR A 84 -11.21 22.08 2.28
N VAL A 85 -10.30 21.23 1.79
CA VAL A 85 -8.86 21.36 2.03
C VAL A 85 -8.21 22.44 1.16
N THR A 86 -8.65 22.57 -0.10
CA THR A 86 -8.15 23.60 -1.02
C THR A 86 -8.50 24.98 -0.50
N GLU A 87 -9.74 25.18 -0.05
CA GLU A 87 -10.19 26.43 0.57
C GLU A 87 -9.32 26.81 1.79
N PHE A 88 -8.99 25.82 2.64
CA PHE A 88 -8.09 26.04 3.77
C PHE A 88 -6.69 26.44 3.34
N ALA A 89 -6.14 25.78 2.31
CA ALA A 89 -4.81 26.09 1.79
C ALA A 89 -4.74 27.51 1.23
N ASP A 90 -5.68 27.85 0.34
CA ASP A 90 -5.76 29.17 -0.32
C ASP A 90 -6.04 30.30 0.66
N PHE A 91 -6.71 30.01 1.78
CA PHE A 91 -6.91 30.99 2.85
C PHE A 91 -5.63 31.32 3.62
N PHE A 92 -4.73 30.34 3.83
CA PHE A 92 -3.49 30.56 4.59
C PHE A 92 -2.28 30.87 3.73
N ILE A 93 -2.27 30.50 2.46
CA ILE A 93 -1.08 30.56 1.60
C ILE A 93 -1.35 31.56 0.49
N ASP A 94 -0.61 32.66 0.50
CA ASP A 94 -0.73 33.65 -0.57
C ASP A 94 -0.03 33.17 -1.86
N SER A 95 -0.15 33.97 -2.94
CA SER A 95 0.43 33.64 -4.24
C SER A 95 1.96 33.53 -4.26
N THR A 96 2.65 33.98 -3.22
CA THR A 96 4.11 33.83 -3.05
C THR A 96 4.50 32.57 -2.29
N GLY A 97 3.53 31.84 -1.73
CA GLY A 97 3.77 30.72 -0.82
C GLY A 97 3.98 31.14 0.64
N THR A 98 3.74 32.42 0.98
CA THR A 98 3.85 32.87 2.36
C THR A 98 2.67 32.36 3.18
N ILE A 99 2.97 31.65 4.27
CA ILE A 99 1.96 31.04 5.15
C ILE A 99 1.56 32.04 6.23
N MET A 100 0.30 32.46 6.23
CA MET A 100 -0.28 33.36 7.22
C MET A 100 -0.13 32.77 8.64
N THR A 101 0.22 33.64 9.60
CA THR A 101 0.48 33.31 11.02
C THR A 101 1.66 32.38 11.31
N TYR A 102 2.28 31.76 10.31
CA TYR A 102 3.50 30.96 10.49
C TYR A 102 4.72 31.88 10.72
N LYS A 103 5.56 31.52 11.68
CA LYS A 103 6.78 32.25 12.02
C LYS A 103 7.93 31.29 12.21
N LYS A 104 8.81 31.19 11.20
CA LYS A 104 10.04 30.37 11.26
C LYS A 104 10.90 30.67 12.50
N SER A 105 10.93 31.93 12.95
CA SER A 105 11.69 32.38 14.12
C SER A 105 11.27 31.75 15.46
N ASP A 106 10.05 31.21 15.53
CA ASP A 106 9.54 30.55 16.72
C ASP A 106 10.15 29.16 16.90
N TYR A 107 10.74 28.59 15.83
CA TYR A 107 11.22 27.23 15.73
C TYR A 107 10.30 26.27 16.48
N ASN A 108 9.02 26.28 16.09
CA ASN A 108 8.00 25.44 16.68
C ASN A 108 7.76 24.26 15.74
N ILE A 109 8.13 23.05 16.17
CA ILE A 109 8.03 21.86 15.32
C ILE A 109 6.57 21.55 14.94
N ASP A 110 5.59 21.90 15.79
CA ASP A 110 4.17 21.71 15.50
C ASP A 110 3.72 22.42 14.21
N ARG A 111 4.37 23.55 13.85
CA ARG A 111 3.96 24.31 12.66
C ARG A 111 4.34 23.62 11.35
N ILE A 112 5.24 22.65 11.40
CA ILE A 112 5.67 21.88 10.23
C ILE A 112 4.57 20.94 9.76
N ASN A 113 3.98 20.17 10.67
CA ASN A 113 2.88 19.26 10.33
C ASN A 113 1.60 19.98 9.90
N GLY A 114 1.49 21.29 10.15
CA GLY A 114 0.45 22.11 9.52
C GLY A 114 0.44 21.96 8.00
N GLY A 115 1.59 21.71 7.36
CA GLY A 115 1.72 21.60 5.90
C GLY A 115 1.83 20.16 5.36
N ILE A 116 1.64 19.13 6.18
CA ILE A 116 1.80 17.73 5.74
C ILE A 116 0.85 17.35 4.58
N PHE A 117 -0.31 18.00 4.50
CA PHE A 117 -1.31 17.76 3.46
C PHE A 117 -0.93 18.41 2.11
N LEU A 118 -0.01 19.39 2.11
CA LEU A 118 0.33 20.16 0.92
C LEU A 118 1.00 19.32 -0.16
N PHE A 119 1.70 18.25 0.21
CA PHE A 119 2.28 17.32 -0.76
C PHE A 119 1.19 16.64 -1.62
N ASP A 120 0.12 16.17 -0.98
CA ASP A 120 -1.02 15.57 -1.68
C ASP A 120 -1.79 16.63 -2.47
N LEU A 121 -2.03 17.79 -1.88
CA LEU A 121 -2.71 18.89 -2.57
C LEU A 121 -1.93 19.35 -3.80
N TYR A 122 -0.61 19.47 -3.71
CA TYR A 122 0.26 19.83 -4.83
C TYR A 122 0.25 18.77 -5.93
N THR A 123 0.14 17.48 -5.56
CA THR A 123 -0.03 16.40 -6.53
C THR A 123 -1.35 16.51 -7.28
N PHE A 124 -2.45 16.83 -6.59
CA PHE A 124 -3.78 16.97 -7.22
C PHE A 124 -3.95 18.29 -7.98
N ILE A 125 -3.38 19.36 -7.46
CA ILE A 125 -3.51 20.74 -7.97
C ILE A 125 -2.11 21.38 -7.93
N PRO A 126 -1.29 21.20 -8.97
CA PRO A 126 0.10 21.63 -8.98
C PRO A 126 0.23 23.15 -9.10
N GLN A 127 0.09 23.85 -7.97
CA GLN A 127 0.25 25.30 -7.89
C GLN A 127 1.61 25.68 -7.27
N PRO A 128 2.35 26.66 -7.84
CA PRO A 128 3.68 27.05 -7.35
C PRO A 128 3.71 27.48 -5.88
N GLN A 129 2.66 28.14 -5.39
CA GLN A 129 2.62 28.63 -4.01
C GLN A 129 2.59 27.49 -2.98
N TYR A 130 2.01 26.32 -3.30
CA TYR A 130 2.01 25.17 -2.40
C TYR A 130 3.41 24.58 -2.25
N LYS A 131 4.16 24.50 -3.37
CA LYS A 131 5.56 24.08 -3.34
C LYS A 131 6.43 25.07 -2.56
N ALA A 132 6.24 26.38 -2.78
CA ALA A 132 6.94 27.41 -2.03
C ALA A 132 6.64 27.36 -0.51
N ALA A 133 5.40 27.06 -0.13
CA ALA A 133 5.02 26.84 1.27
C ALA A 133 5.71 25.60 1.86
N LEU A 134 5.75 24.47 1.13
CA LEU A 134 6.51 23.28 1.53
C LEU A 134 7.99 23.60 1.75
N ASP A 135 8.60 24.37 0.84
CA ASP A 135 10.01 24.78 0.93
C ASP A 135 10.28 25.68 2.14
N SER A 136 9.37 26.61 2.41
CA SER A 136 9.43 27.48 3.59
C SER A 136 9.43 26.66 4.89
N LEU A 137 8.51 25.70 5.02
CA LEU A 137 8.44 24.79 6.18
C LEU A 137 9.69 23.91 6.29
N ARG A 138 10.12 23.30 5.17
CA ARG A 138 11.34 22.48 5.13
C ARG A 138 12.56 23.28 5.58
N SER A 139 12.69 24.54 5.15
CA SER A 139 13.84 25.39 5.49
C SER A 139 13.96 25.71 6.99
N GLN A 140 12.89 25.53 7.78
CA GLN A 140 12.98 25.62 9.24
C GLN A 140 13.90 24.55 9.82
N LEU A 141 13.87 23.34 9.26
CA LEU A 141 14.59 22.17 9.77
C LEU A 141 16.12 22.30 9.64
N ASP A 142 16.60 23.11 8.68
CA ASP A 142 18.03 23.36 8.48
C ASP A 142 18.68 24.05 9.67
N THR A 143 17.93 24.91 10.35
CA THR A 143 18.43 25.75 11.46
C THR A 143 17.67 25.52 12.77
N HIS A 144 16.79 24.52 12.80
CA HIS A 144 16.02 24.21 14.00
C HIS A 144 16.97 23.78 15.13
N PRO A 145 16.88 24.39 16.33
CA PRO A 145 17.74 24.03 17.46
C PRO A 145 17.64 22.56 17.82
N ARG A 146 18.75 21.96 18.26
CA ARG A 146 18.84 20.52 18.53
C ARG A 146 19.46 20.24 19.89
N VAL A 147 19.11 19.09 20.46
CA VAL A 147 19.89 18.48 21.55
C VAL A 147 21.24 18.01 21.03
N LYS A 148 22.20 17.71 21.91
CA LYS A 148 23.54 17.23 21.51
C LYS A 148 23.47 15.95 20.67
N ALA A 149 22.50 15.09 20.96
CA ALA A 149 22.26 13.85 20.20
C ALA A 149 21.68 14.10 18.78
N GLY A 150 21.38 15.35 18.41
CA GLY A 150 20.98 15.75 17.07
C GLY A 150 19.48 15.79 16.81
N ALA A 151 18.63 15.40 17.77
CA ALA A 151 17.18 15.55 17.64
C ALA A 151 16.73 17.01 17.84
N PHE A 152 15.64 17.39 17.18
CA PHE A 152 15.07 18.73 17.27
C PHE A 152 14.59 19.03 18.70
N TRP A 153 14.83 20.26 19.15
CA TRP A 153 14.05 20.81 20.26
C TRP A 153 12.58 20.82 19.86
N HIS A 154 11.69 20.59 20.82
CA HIS A 154 10.27 20.63 20.53
C HIS A 154 9.86 22.04 20.07
N LYS A 155 10.33 23.07 20.78
CA LYS A 155 10.17 24.49 20.39
C LYS A 155 11.35 25.32 20.86
N LYS A 156 11.60 26.50 20.27
CA LYS A 156 12.58 27.47 20.81
C LYS A 156 12.33 27.81 22.29
N VAL A 157 11.06 27.89 22.68
CA VAL A 157 10.64 28.17 24.07
C VAL A 157 10.78 26.96 25.02
N TYR A 158 11.09 25.77 24.49
CA TYR A 158 11.36 24.55 25.24
C TYR A 158 12.78 24.06 24.91
N PRO A 159 13.82 24.78 25.36
CA PRO A 159 15.18 24.44 25.05
C PRO A 159 15.55 23.06 25.61
N HIS A 160 16.39 22.34 24.87
CA HIS A 160 16.94 21.02 25.21
C HIS A 160 15.92 19.88 25.36
N GLN A 161 14.68 20.09 24.92
CA GLN A 161 13.59 19.14 25.14
C GLN A 161 13.19 18.42 23.86
N VAL A 162 13.12 17.09 23.91
CA VAL A 162 12.54 16.24 22.87
C VAL A 162 11.24 15.66 23.41
N TRP A 163 10.12 15.92 22.73
CA TRP A 163 8.82 15.34 23.05
C TRP A 163 8.42 14.38 21.93
N LEU A 164 7.78 13.26 22.29
CA LEU A 164 7.34 12.26 21.30
C LEU A 164 6.40 12.86 20.24
N ASP A 165 5.56 13.82 20.63
CA ASP A 165 4.70 14.60 19.76
C ASP A 165 5.49 15.20 18.59
N GLY A 166 6.62 15.84 18.89
CA GLY A 166 7.48 16.51 17.92
C GLY A 166 8.04 15.57 16.84
N ILE A 167 8.12 14.27 17.13
CA ILE A 167 8.57 13.27 16.17
C ILE A 167 7.56 13.13 15.04
N TYR A 168 6.25 13.10 15.34
CA TYR A 168 5.20 13.13 14.30
C TYR A 168 5.12 14.50 13.63
N MET A 169 5.36 15.58 14.37
CA MET A 169 5.21 16.91 13.80
C MET A 169 6.27 17.24 12.74
N GLY A 170 7.47 16.67 12.85
CA GLY A 170 8.60 16.95 11.96
C GLY A 170 8.99 15.80 11.04
N SER A 171 9.14 14.58 11.57
CA SER A 171 9.84 13.50 10.87
C SER A 171 9.10 12.97 9.63
N PRO A 172 7.77 12.71 9.68
CA PRO A 172 7.00 12.33 8.49
C PRO A 172 7.05 13.37 7.37
N PHE A 173 6.91 14.66 7.71
CA PHE A 173 7.04 15.76 6.74
C PHE A 173 8.42 15.74 6.09
N TYR A 174 9.47 15.60 6.91
CA TYR A 174 10.84 15.62 6.46
C TYR A 174 11.15 14.42 5.56
N ALA A 175 10.77 13.20 5.96
CA ALA A 175 10.93 11.98 5.17
C ALA A 175 10.24 12.09 3.81
N ARG A 176 8.99 12.56 3.81
CA ARG A 176 8.20 12.75 2.59
C ARG A 176 8.84 13.77 1.65
N TYR A 177 9.33 14.89 2.19
CA TYR A 177 10.07 15.88 1.40
C TYR A 177 11.32 15.29 0.75
N CYS A 178 12.07 14.45 1.47
CA CYS A 178 13.26 13.79 0.92
C CYS A 178 12.91 12.89 -0.26
N ASN A 179 11.82 12.13 -0.14
CA ASN A 179 11.37 11.22 -1.19
C ASN A 179 10.81 11.96 -2.41
N GLU A 180 9.94 12.96 -2.23
CA GLU A 180 9.26 13.63 -3.34
C GLU A 180 10.12 14.64 -4.09
N PHE A 181 11.16 15.19 -3.45
CA PHE A 181 12.04 16.20 -4.06
C PHE A 181 13.51 15.76 -4.13
N ASP A 182 13.73 14.45 -4.11
CA ASP A 182 15.04 13.80 -4.27
C ASP A 182 16.15 14.44 -3.41
N GLN A 183 15.96 14.38 -2.09
CA GLN A 183 16.93 14.86 -1.10
C GLN A 183 17.42 13.71 -0.18
N PRO A 184 18.05 12.66 -0.74
CA PRO A 184 18.43 11.46 0.01
C PRO A 184 19.43 11.72 1.15
N GLN A 185 20.20 12.81 1.08
CA GLN A 185 21.20 13.17 2.08
C GLN A 185 20.62 13.43 3.49
N TYR A 186 19.31 13.59 3.61
CA TYR A 186 18.65 13.90 4.88
C TYR A 186 17.97 12.70 5.56
N TYR A 187 17.92 11.52 4.93
CA TYR A 187 17.27 10.34 5.53
C TYR A 187 17.90 9.94 6.88
N ASP A 188 19.22 10.01 6.99
CA ASP A 188 19.95 9.80 8.25
C ASP A 188 19.52 10.77 9.36
N ASP A 189 19.12 11.99 9.01
CA ASP A 189 18.64 12.97 9.98
C ASP A 189 17.19 12.72 10.40
N VAL A 190 16.37 12.21 9.47
CA VAL A 190 15.01 11.75 9.75
C VAL A 190 15.01 10.59 10.75
N THR A 191 15.79 9.53 10.48
CA THR A 191 15.83 8.33 11.33
C THR A 191 16.41 8.64 12.70
N ARG A 192 17.39 9.55 12.79
CA ARG A 192 17.96 10.04 14.05
C ARG A 192 16.92 10.62 15.00
N GLN A 193 15.91 11.34 14.50
CA GLN A 193 14.86 11.92 15.36
C GLN A 193 14.14 10.83 16.17
N ILE A 194 13.76 9.75 15.48
CA ILE A 194 13.06 8.60 16.08
C ILE A 194 14.00 7.86 17.04
N ILE A 195 15.22 7.52 16.59
CA ILE A 195 16.17 6.73 17.38
C ILE A 195 16.56 7.44 18.68
N VAL A 196 16.82 8.75 18.62
CA VAL A 196 17.15 9.55 19.80
C VAL A 196 15.97 9.61 20.76
N ALA A 197 14.75 9.87 20.25
CA ALA A 197 13.56 9.86 21.08
C ALA A 197 13.40 8.51 21.79
N ASP A 198 13.57 7.37 21.10
CA ASP A 198 13.49 6.06 21.74
C ASP A 198 14.54 5.88 22.84
N THR A 199 15.79 6.19 22.50
CA THR A 199 16.95 5.96 23.36
C THR A 199 16.78 6.63 24.72
N TYR A 200 16.27 7.85 24.74
CA TYR A 200 16.18 8.64 25.97
C TYR A 200 14.82 8.61 26.65
N THR A 201 13.74 8.24 25.96
CA THR A 201 12.40 8.20 26.59
C THR A 201 11.92 6.79 26.95
N ARG A 202 12.55 5.74 26.45
CA ARG A 202 12.15 4.36 26.73
C ARG A 202 12.38 4.00 28.18
N ASP A 203 11.34 3.51 28.84
CA ASP A 203 11.46 2.80 30.11
C ASP A 203 11.72 1.30 29.85
N PRO A 204 12.85 0.73 30.31
CA PRO A 204 13.15 -0.69 30.11
C PRO A 204 12.17 -1.62 30.85
N LYS A 205 11.51 -1.15 31.93
CA LYS A 205 10.62 -2.01 32.73
C LYS A 205 9.28 -2.28 32.04
N THR A 206 8.63 -1.21 31.57
CA THR A 206 7.35 -1.31 30.85
C THR A 206 7.54 -1.55 29.35
N GLY A 207 8.65 -1.05 28.80
CA GLY A 207 8.90 -0.97 27.37
C GLY A 207 8.14 0.16 26.66
N LEU A 208 7.43 1.02 27.41
CA LEU A 208 6.78 2.23 26.91
C LEU A 208 7.75 3.42 26.90
N ASN A 209 7.36 4.50 26.23
CA ASN A 209 8.12 5.72 26.12
C ASN A 209 7.46 6.84 26.93
N TYR A 210 8.24 7.55 27.76
CA TYR A 210 7.80 8.76 28.47
C TYR A 210 7.45 9.88 27.47
N HIS A 211 6.54 10.78 27.84
CA HIS A 211 6.09 11.86 26.95
C HIS A 211 7.24 12.73 26.42
N GLY A 212 8.15 13.16 27.30
CA GLY A 212 9.28 13.98 26.91
C GLY A 212 10.54 13.73 27.72
N TRP A 213 11.64 14.22 27.17
CA TRP A 213 12.98 14.19 27.75
C TRP A 213 13.61 15.58 27.65
N ASP A 214 14.21 16.03 28.75
CA ASP A 214 15.01 17.27 28.82
C ASP A 214 16.48 16.88 29.01
N GLU A 215 17.30 17.08 27.97
CA GLU A 215 18.74 16.81 27.98
C GLU A 215 19.46 17.59 29.09
N SER A 216 19.00 18.82 29.37
CA SER A 216 19.60 19.68 30.41
C SER A 216 19.19 19.28 31.82
N LYS A 217 18.09 18.52 31.96
CA LYS A 217 17.44 18.13 33.23
C LYS A 217 17.05 19.32 34.12
N GLN A 218 16.95 20.52 33.55
CA GLN A 218 16.66 21.74 34.27
C GLN A 218 15.16 21.94 34.52
N GLN A 219 14.30 21.40 33.66
CA GLN A 219 12.86 21.42 33.88
C GLN A 219 12.50 20.74 35.21
N ALA A 220 11.54 21.29 35.95
CA ALA A 220 11.14 20.72 37.24
C ALA A 220 10.40 19.38 37.09
N TRP A 221 9.81 19.10 35.92
CA TRP A 221 9.19 17.81 35.61
C TRP A 221 10.23 16.74 35.24
N ALA A 222 11.46 17.15 34.88
CA ALA A 222 12.49 16.24 34.39
C ALA A 222 13.14 15.49 35.55
N ASN A 223 13.15 14.18 35.45
CA ASN A 223 13.89 13.31 36.37
C ASN A 223 15.37 13.72 36.36
N LYS A 224 15.99 13.84 37.55
CA LYS A 224 17.35 14.38 37.67
C LYS A 224 18.45 13.42 37.20
N GLU A 225 18.14 12.14 37.09
CA GLU A 225 19.06 11.13 36.56
C GLU A 225 18.86 10.94 35.05
N THR A 226 17.62 10.75 34.61
CA THR A 226 17.32 10.38 33.21
C THR A 226 16.96 11.57 32.31
N GLY A 227 16.43 12.65 32.88
CA GLY A 227 15.84 13.77 32.14
C GLY A 227 14.40 13.52 31.68
N CYS A 228 13.84 12.33 31.91
CA CYS A 228 12.50 11.97 31.44
C CYS A 228 11.39 12.65 32.25
N SER A 229 10.26 12.86 31.58
CA SER A 229 8.99 13.20 32.22
C SER A 229 8.44 12.04 33.06
N PRO A 230 7.47 12.28 33.98
CA PRO A 230 7.11 11.29 35.00
C PRO A 230 6.21 10.15 34.51
N ASN A 231 5.46 10.31 33.41
CA ASN A 231 4.41 9.37 33.01
C ASN A 231 4.39 9.05 31.51
N PHE A 232 3.72 7.95 31.20
CA PHE A 232 3.44 7.43 29.85
C PHE A 232 2.09 7.97 29.38
N TRP A 233 2.10 9.09 28.67
CA TRP A 233 0.88 9.72 28.18
C TRP A 233 0.44 9.11 26.84
N SER A 234 -0.81 8.63 26.80
CA SER A 234 -1.36 7.85 25.68
C SER A 234 -1.13 8.51 24.32
N ARG A 235 -1.55 9.77 24.16
CA ARG A 235 -1.43 10.45 22.86
C ARG A 235 0.02 10.69 22.43
N SER A 236 0.96 10.96 23.35
CA SER A 236 2.38 11.13 22.98
C SER A 236 2.98 9.85 22.38
N ILE A 237 2.64 8.68 22.94
CA ILE A 237 3.06 7.38 22.39
C ILE A 237 2.33 7.13 21.07
N GLY A 238 1.06 7.53 20.97
CA GLY A 238 0.27 7.48 19.73
C GLY A 238 0.96 8.21 18.59
N TRP A 239 1.38 9.45 18.81
CA TRP A 239 2.14 10.23 17.83
C TRP A 239 3.42 9.54 17.40
N TYR A 240 4.15 8.99 18.36
CA TYR A 240 5.39 8.27 18.07
C TYR A 240 5.17 7.07 17.16
N CYS A 241 4.14 6.25 17.43
CA CYS A 241 3.76 5.12 16.58
C CYS A 241 3.35 5.58 15.17
N MET A 242 2.53 6.63 15.05
CA MET A 242 2.15 7.20 13.74
C MET A 242 3.38 7.69 12.97
N ALA A 243 4.32 8.35 13.65
CA ALA A 243 5.51 8.89 13.02
C ALA A 243 6.37 7.79 12.40
N ILE A 244 6.55 6.67 13.10
CA ILE A 244 7.37 5.56 12.61
C ILE A 244 6.75 4.95 11.35
N VAL A 245 5.44 4.62 11.36
CA VAL A 245 4.79 4.02 10.18
C VAL A 245 4.74 4.97 8.98
N ASP A 246 4.66 6.28 9.23
CA ASP A 246 4.63 7.29 8.16
C ASP A 246 6.02 7.60 7.60
N VAL A 247 7.07 7.58 8.43
CA VAL A 247 8.46 7.70 7.95
C VAL A 247 8.86 6.48 7.11
N LEU A 248 8.46 5.27 7.55
CA LEU A 248 8.79 4.03 6.84
C LEU A 248 8.19 3.96 5.42
N ASP A 249 7.15 4.71 5.11
CA ASP A 249 6.57 4.79 3.76
C ASP A 249 7.49 5.52 2.76
N TYR A 250 8.37 6.40 3.23
CA TYR A 250 9.23 7.25 2.39
C TYR A 250 10.71 6.93 2.55
N LEU A 251 11.06 6.04 3.47
CA LEU A 251 12.44 5.62 3.71
C LEU A 251 12.85 4.52 2.71
N PRO A 252 14.01 4.63 2.04
CA PRO A 252 14.50 3.60 1.12
C PRO A 252 14.54 2.22 1.77
N ALA A 253 14.17 1.19 1.02
CA ALA A 253 14.03 -0.18 1.54
C ALA A 253 15.34 -0.75 2.10
N ASP A 254 16.47 -0.29 1.57
CA ASP A 254 17.85 -0.65 1.91
C ASP A 254 18.52 0.33 2.90
N HIS A 255 17.81 1.34 3.39
CA HIS A 255 18.35 2.30 4.35
C HIS A 255 18.79 1.59 5.65
N LYS A 256 20.02 1.86 6.11
CA LYS A 256 20.67 1.18 7.24
C LYS A 256 19.84 1.14 8.55
N ASP A 257 19.09 2.20 8.82
CA ASP A 257 18.29 2.33 10.05
C ASP A 257 16.86 1.78 9.92
N ARG A 258 16.42 1.33 8.73
CA ARG A 258 15.04 0.95 8.47
C ARG A 258 14.59 -0.20 9.38
N GLN A 259 15.43 -1.22 9.54
CA GLN A 259 15.13 -2.35 10.42
C GLN A 259 15.04 -1.92 11.89
N GLN A 260 15.90 -0.99 12.34
CA GLN A 260 15.84 -0.47 13.70
C GLN A 260 14.52 0.26 13.98
N LEU A 261 14.00 1.04 13.04
CA LEU A 261 12.68 1.68 13.16
C LEU A 261 11.55 0.64 13.26
N ILE A 262 11.62 -0.43 12.46
CA ILE A 262 10.68 -1.56 12.51
C ILE A 262 10.74 -2.26 13.87
N ASP A 263 11.93 -2.49 14.43
CA ASP A 263 12.10 -3.14 15.73
C ASP A 263 11.55 -2.27 16.87
N ILE A 264 11.78 -0.94 16.81
CA ILE A 264 11.21 0.05 17.73
C ILE A 264 9.67 -0.04 17.68
N LEU A 265 9.07 0.01 16.48
CA LEU A 265 7.62 -0.10 16.32
C LEU A 265 7.06 -1.39 16.91
N ASN A 266 7.68 -2.53 16.60
CA ASN A 266 7.28 -3.85 17.11
C ASN A 266 7.28 -3.89 18.63
N ARG A 267 8.34 -3.36 19.25
CA ARG A 267 8.45 -3.28 20.72
C ARG A 267 7.35 -2.39 21.30
N VAL A 268 7.17 -1.16 20.80
CA VAL A 268 6.18 -0.22 21.36
C VAL A 268 4.78 -0.82 21.27
N CYS A 269 4.40 -1.34 20.10
CA CYS A 269 3.10 -1.99 19.91
C CYS A 269 2.92 -3.23 20.81
N GLN A 270 3.96 -4.05 20.97
CA GLN A 270 3.91 -5.20 21.89
C GLN A 270 3.73 -4.75 23.35
N SER A 271 4.43 -3.70 23.77
CA SER A 271 4.30 -3.15 25.13
C SER A 271 2.94 -2.52 25.37
N LEU A 272 2.37 -1.80 24.39
CA LEU A 272 1.02 -1.24 24.47
C LEU A 272 -0.01 -2.33 24.74
N LEU A 273 0.05 -3.48 24.05
CA LEU A 273 -0.90 -4.58 24.24
C LEU A 273 -0.93 -5.14 25.67
N LYS A 274 0.14 -4.97 26.47
CA LYS A 274 0.15 -5.37 27.90
C LYS A 274 -0.80 -4.52 28.75
N TYR A 275 -1.12 -3.31 28.29
CA TYR A 275 -1.92 -2.32 29.02
C TYR A 275 -3.27 -2.02 28.36
N GLN A 276 -3.64 -2.77 27.31
CA GLN A 276 -4.93 -2.63 26.66
C GLN A 276 -6.05 -3.05 27.62
N ASP A 277 -7.11 -2.23 27.73
CA ASP A 277 -8.30 -2.65 28.45
C ASP A 277 -8.97 -3.83 27.74
N LYS A 278 -9.19 -4.93 28.47
CA LYS A 278 -9.68 -6.18 27.88
C LYS A 278 -11.11 -6.07 27.37
N LYS A 279 -11.94 -5.22 28.00
CA LYS A 279 -13.36 -5.05 27.65
C LYS A 279 -13.51 -4.13 26.45
N THR A 280 -12.97 -2.91 26.56
CA THR A 280 -13.18 -1.87 25.53
C THR A 280 -12.18 -1.92 24.40
N LYS A 281 -11.07 -2.65 24.56
CA LYS A 281 -9.93 -2.68 23.63
C LYS A 281 -9.22 -1.34 23.48
N MET A 282 -9.53 -0.37 24.33
CA MET A 282 -8.94 0.96 24.35
C MET A 282 -7.79 1.09 25.37
N TRP A 283 -7.14 2.25 25.40
CA TRP A 283 -6.10 2.59 26.38
C TRP A 283 -6.49 3.77 27.25
N TYR A 284 -5.89 3.82 28.44
CA TYR A 284 -6.07 4.89 29.40
C TYR A 284 -5.15 6.10 29.10
N GLN A 285 -5.58 7.30 29.50
CA GLN A 285 -4.82 8.56 29.38
C GLN A 285 -3.39 8.43 29.92
N VAL A 286 -3.23 7.90 31.14
CA VAL A 286 -1.94 7.43 31.63
C VAL A 286 -1.87 5.91 31.44
N THR A 287 -1.13 5.50 30.42
CA THR A 287 -1.27 4.18 29.77
C THR A 287 -1.02 3.00 30.70
N ASN A 288 -0.02 3.09 31.59
CA ASN A 288 0.37 1.97 32.46
C ASN A 288 -0.40 1.91 33.80
N MET A 289 -1.35 2.81 34.05
CA MET A 289 -2.07 2.91 35.33
C MET A 289 -3.60 2.74 35.19
N PRO A 290 -4.12 1.67 34.55
CA PRO A 290 -5.55 1.52 34.25
C PRO A 290 -6.46 1.44 35.49
N LYS A 291 -5.90 1.07 36.65
CA LYS A 291 -6.64 0.91 37.91
C LYS A 291 -6.51 2.11 38.86
N ARG A 292 -5.73 3.14 38.50
CA ARG A 292 -5.54 4.30 39.36
C ARG A 292 -6.77 5.21 39.25
N GLU A 293 -7.26 5.66 40.40
CA GLU A 293 -8.45 6.51 40.49
C GLU A 293 -8.30 7.80 39.65
N GLY A 294 -9.38 8.20 38.99
CA GLY A 294 -9.41 9.36 38.09
C GLY A 294 -8.90 9.10 36.67
N ASN A 295 -8.20 7.99 36.41
CA ASN A 295 -7.79 7.66 35.05
C ASN A 295 -9.02 7.35 34.18
N TYR A 296 -8.91 7.58 32.88
CA TYR A 296 -10.00 7.36 31.94
C TYR A 296 -9.50 6.78 30.62
N LEU A 297 -10.36 6.03 29.94
CA LEU A 297 -10.12 5.55 28.57
C LEU A 297 -10.09 6.74 27.63
N GLU A 298 -8.99 6.91 26.90
CA GLU A 298 -8.70 8.09 26.10
C GLU A 298 -8.70 7.73 24.62
N SER A 299 -9.52 8.44 23.84
CA SER A 299 -9.85 8.03 22.47
C SER A 299 -8.78 8.43 21.45
N SER A 300 -8.07 9.54 21.62
CA SER A 300 -7.10 10.00 20.62
C SER A 300 -5.88 9.07 20.52
N GLY A 301 -5.21 8.74 21.64
CA GLY A 301 -4.10 7.80 21.65
C GLY A 301 -4.53 6.42 21.16
N THR A 302 -5.74 5.98 21.55
CA THR A 302 -6.32 4.71 21.06
C THR A 302 -6.50 4.71 19.53
N ALA A 303 -7.02 5.79 18.94
CA ALA A 303 -7.17 5.92 17.49
C ALA A 303 -5.82 5.93 16.77
N MET A 304 -4.80 6.59 17.35
CA MET A 304 -3.43 6.58 16.81
C MET A 304 -2.80 5.18 16.86
N TYR A 305 -3.03 4.42 17.93
CA TYR A 305 -2.57 3.02 18.01
C TYR A 305 -3.28 2.14 16.97
N CYS A 306 -4.59 2.33 16.79
CA CYS A 306 -5.37 1.64 15.77
C CYS A 306 -4.78 1.90 14.38
N TYR A 307 -4.56 3.17 14.03
CA TYR A 307 -3.93 3.57 12.76
C TYR A 307 -2.56 2.91 12.57
N ALA A 308 -1.66 3.05 13.55
CA ALA A 308 -0.31 2.53 13.42
C ALA A 308 -0.27 0.99 13.34
N MET A 309 -1.14 0.29 14.06
CA MET A 309 -1.24 -1.17 13.99
C MET A 309 -1.86 -1.64 12.66
N ALA A 310 -2.91 -0.96 12.17
CA ALA A 310 -3.53 -1.27 10.88
C ALA A 310 -2.53 -1.06 9.73
N LYS A 311 -1.93 0.14 9.66
CA LYS A 311 -0.95 0.48 8.63
C LYS A 311 0.31 -0.37 8.73
N GLY A 312 0.86 -0.53 9.93
CA GLY A 312 2.05 -1.32 10.16
C GLY A 312 1.87 -2.79 9.76
N ALA A 313 0.69 -3.38 10.02
CA ALA A 313 0.40 -4.75 9.57
C ALA A 313 0.16 -4.82 8.04
N ARG A 314 -0.53 -3.84 7.44
CA ARG A 314 -0.76 -3.80 6.00
C ARG A 314 0.53 -3.60 5.19
N LYS A 315 1.50 -2.87 5.75
CA LYS A 315 2.78 -2.51 5.12
C LYS A 315 3.96 -3.37 5.60
N ASP A 316 3.71 -4.40 6.39
CA ASP A 316 4.71 -5.38 6.88
C ASP A 316 5.78 -4.86 7.82
N TYR A 317 5.49 -3.74 8.46
CA TYR A 317 6.30 -3.24 9.57
C TYR A 317 5.92 -3.98 10.87
N LEU A 318 4.72 -4.54 10.94
CA LEU A 318 4.22 -5.34 12.05
C LEU A 318 3.72 -6.70 11.57
N PRO A 319 3.83 -7.75 12.41
CA PRO A 319 3.21 -9.04 12.14
C PRO A 319 1.71 -8.94 11.87
N GLU A 320 1.20 -9.77 10.97
CA GLU A 320 -0.20 -9.77 10.52
C GLU A 320 -1.24 -9.79 11.65
N LYS A 321 -0.94 -10.43 12.79
CA LYS A 321 -1.83 -10.46 13.99
C LYS A 321 -2.25 -9.07 14.47
N TYR A 322 -1.46 -8.03 14.19
CA TYR A 322 -1.78 -6.66 14.56
C TYR A 322 -2.94 -6.08 13.75
N LEU A 323 -3.22 -6.60 12.55
CA LEU A 323 -4.40 -6.19 11.79
C LEU A 323 -5.69 -6.60 12.52
N GLN A 324 -5.77 -7.83 13.02
CA GLN A 324 -6.91 -8.28 13.82
C GLN A 324 -7.06 -7.44 15.11
N LYS A 325 -5.94 -7.10 15.75
CA LYS A 325 -5.96 -6.21 16.92
C LYS A 325 -6.46 -4.82 16.56
N ALA A 326 -6.05 -4.25 15.43
CA ALA A 326 -6.54 -2.96 14.96
C ALA A 326 -8.06 -2.96 14.73
N ARG A 327 -8.62 -4.04 14.18
CA ARG A 327 -10.09 -4.21 14.03
C ARG A 327 -10.80 -4.20 15.39
N GLU A 328 -10.33 -4.99 16.35
CA GLU A 328 -10.86 -5.01 17.73
C GLU A 328 -10.81 -3.63 18.39
N ILE A 329 -9.73 -2.87 18.17
CA ILE A 329 -9.55 -1.52 18.71
C ILE A 329 -10.54 -0.55 18.06
N PHE A 330 -10.72 -0.63 16.74
CA PHE A 330 -11.64 0.21 16.00
C PHE A 330 -13.09 -0.01 16.44
N ASP A 331 -13.52 -1.28 16.56
CA ASP A 331 -14.84 -1.62 17.07
C ASP A 331 -15.04 -1.07 18.49
N GLY A 332 -13.99 -1.10 19.31
CA GLY A 332 -13.95 -0.49 20.64
C GLY A 332 -14.14 1.03 20.60
N LEU A 333 -13.46 1.74 19.69
CA LEU A 333 -13.62 3.18 19.49
C LEU A 333 -15.05 3.52 19.06
N CYS A 334 -15.57 2.82 18.05
CA CYS A 334 -16.95 2.99 17.58
C CYS A 334 -17.95 2.77 18.71
N THR A 335 -17.78 1.71 19.50
CA THR A 335 -18.75 1.33 20.55
C THR A 335 -18.68 2.24 21.79
N TYR A 336 -17.48 2.60 22.24
CA TYR A 336 -17.29 3.24 23.56
C TYR A 336 -16.92 4.71 23.48
N SER A 337 -16.64 5.23 22.28
CA SER A 337 -16.20 6.61 22.07
C SER A 337 -16.98 7.36 21.01
N THR A 338 -18.13 6.88 20.53
CA THR A 338 -18.98 7.65 19.60
C THR A 338 -20.35 7.94 20.19
N GLN A 339 -20.96 9.04 19.74
CA GLN A 339 -22.30 9.46 20.14
C GLN A 339 -23.01 10.09 18.94
N GLU A 340 -24.23 9.65 18.65
CA GLU A 340 -25.11 10.35 17.69
C GLU A 340 -25.72 11.59 18.34
N ASN A 341 -25.70 12.70 17.62
CA ASN A 341 -26.22 13.98 18.05
C ASN A 341 -27.63 14.24 17.51
N PRO A 342 -28.45 15.08 18.17
CA PRO A 342 -29.80 15.40 17.70
C PRO A 342 -29.88 16.04 16.31
N ASP A 343 -28.79 16.67 15.85
CA ASP A 343 -28.68 17.30 14.52
C ASP A 343 -28.32 16.30 13.41
N GLY A 344 -28.18 15.01 13.73
CA GLY A 344 -27.80 13.95 12.79
C GLY A 344 -26.30 13.77 12.61
N THR A 345 -25.46 14.58 13.25
CA THR A 345 -24.00 14.38 13.27
C THR A 345 -23.61 13.27 14.25
N THR A 346 -22.38 12.77 14.12
CA THR A 346 -21.78 11.82 15.07
C THR A 346 -20.52 12.42 15.67
N SER A 347 -20.47 12.50 17.00
CA SER A 347 -19.31 12.97 17.74
C SER A 347 -18.39 11.82 18.16
N ILE A 348 -17.09 12.06 18.20
CA ILE A 348 -16.12 11.21 18.92
C ILE A 348 -15.83 11.82 20.29
N THR A 349 -16.07 11.06 21.34
CA THR A 349 -15.97 11.47 22.74
C THR A 349 -14.63 11.05 23.36
N ARG A 350 -14.38 11.47 24.61
CA ARG A 350 -13.26 11.02 25.46
C ARG A 350 -11.85 11.40 24.98
N ALA A 351 -11.74 12.44 24.15
CA ALA A 351 -10.44 12.92 23.71
C ALA A 351 -9.86 13.89 24.74
N CYS A 352 -8.59 13.71 25.11
CA CYS A 352 -7.86 14.71 25.89
C CYS A 352 -7.73 16.01 25.05
N ALA A 353 -8.15 17.17 25.55
CA ALA A 353 -8.10 18.42 24.78
C ALA A 353 -6.66 18.87 24.47
N VAL A 354 -5.79 18.79 25.48
CA VAL A 354 -4.39 19.20 25.40
C VAL A 354 -3.63 18.56 26.55
N ALA A 355 -2.34 18.28 26.37
CA ALA A 355 -1.40 18.08 27.47
C ALA A 355 -0.01 18.53 26.99
N GLY A 356 0.88 18.86 27.90
CA GLY A 356 2.22 19.35 27.63
C GLY A 356 3.10 19.32 28.87
N LEU A 357 4.34 19.78 28.73
CA LEU A 357 5.30 19.85 29.84
C LEU A 357 5.81 21.29 30.02
N GLY A 358 6.07 21.69 31.27
CA GLY A 358 6.59 23.01 31.62
C GLY A 358 5.66 24.16 31.25
N GLY A 359 6.22 25.32 30.87
CA GLY A 359 5.45 26.50 30.44
C GLY A 359 4.76 27.27 31.57
N LYS A 360 3.79 28.12 31.21
CA LYS A 360 2.97 28.92 32.12
C LYS A 360 1.48 28.86 31.70
N PRO A 361 0.54 28.41 32.57
CA PRO A 361 0.79 27.82 33.90
C PRO A 361 1.70 26.57 33.80
N TYR A 362 2.41 26.27 34.89
CA TYR A 362 3.43 25.22 34.86
C TYR A 362 2.79 23.83 34.82
N ARG A 363 3.14 23.06 33.80
CA ARG A 363 2.64 21.69 33.59
C ARG A 363 3.67 20.69 34.09
N SER A 364 3.35 20.02 35.18
CA SER A 364 4.29 19.17 35.93
C SER A 364 4.56 17.82 35.29
N GLY A 365 3.74 17.36 34.35
CA GLY A 365 3.80 16.00 33.82
C GLY A 365 3.47 14.92 34.88
N THR A 366 2.99 15.29 36.06
CA THR A 366 2.56 14.32 37.08
C THR A 366 1.26 13.64 36.63
N TYR A 367 0.89 12.57 37.32
CA TYR A 367 -0.34 11.86 37.03
C TYR A 367 -1.54 12.79 37.16
N GLU A 368 -1.58 13.55 38.26
CA GLU A 368 -2.65 14.49 38.58
C GLU A 368 -2.78 15.58 37.51
N TYR A 369 -1.65 16.04 36.97
CA TYR A 369 -1.65 16.96 35.84
C TYR A 369 -2.32 16.36 34.60
N TYR A 370 -1.90 15.17 34.15
CA TYR A 370 -2.48 14.53 32.96
C TYR A 370 -3.96 14.21 33.11
N ILE A 371 -4.42 13.89 34.32
CA ILE A 371 -5.83 13.64 34.63
C ILE A 371 -6.63 14.94 34.75
N SER A 372 -6.00 16.07 35.13
CA SER A 372 -6.66 17.37 35.24
C SER A 372 -6.97 18.03 33.89
N GLU A 373 -6.31 17.60 32.81
CA GLU A 373 -6.50 18.17 31.49
C GLU A 373 -7.92 17.89 30.98
N PRO A 374 -8.58 18.86 30.32
CA PRO A 374 -9.97 18.70 29.90
C PRO A 374 -10.15 17.53 28.93
N VAL A 375 -11.27 16.83 29.07
CA VAL A 375 -11.76 15.86 28.10
C VAL A 375 -12.86 16.53 27.29
N ARG A 376 -12.79 16.43 25.96
CA ARG A 376 -13.78 17.01 25.06
C ARG A 376 -14.13 16.08 23.92
N ASN A 377 -15.28 16.35 23.33
CA ASN A 377 -15.71 15.71 22.09
C ASN A 377 -15.05 16.40 20.90
N ASP A 378 -14.95 15.67 19.79
CA ASP A 378 -14.59 16.21 18.46
C ASP A 378 -13.26 16.96 18.45
N ASP A 379 -12.31 16.51 19.28
CA ASP A 379 -10.95 17.02 19.18
C ASP A 379 -10.32 16.54 17.86
N PRO A 380 -9.72 17.42 17.04
CA PRO A 380 -9.06 17.00 15.81
C PRO A 380 -8.03 15.89 16.01
N LYS A 381 -7.41 15.83 17.21
CA LYS A 381 -6.42 14.83 17.60
C LYS A 381 -7.00 13.42 17.72
N VAL A 382 -8.32 13.26 17.79
CA VAL A 382 -8.98 11.94 17.61
C VAL A 382 -9.64 11.81 16.23
N ILE A 383 -10.25 12.88 15.70
CA ILE A 383 -10.96 12.84 14.41
C ILE A 383 -10.03 12.40 13.28
N GLY A 384 -8.88 13.06 13.13
CA GLY A 384 -7.91 12.71 12.09
C GLY A 384 -7.42 11.27 12.17
N PRO A 385 -6.86 10.81 13.32
CA PRO A 385 -6.42 9.43 13.47
C PRO A 385 -7.53 8.39 13.35
N PHE A 386 -8.76 8.71 13.76
CA PHE A 386 -9.91 7.80 13.59
C PHE A 386 -10.23 7.59 12.10
N ILE A 387 -10.33 8.67 11.32
CA ILE A 387 -10.56 8.60 9.86
C ILE A 387 -9.41 7.83 9.20
N LEU A 388 -8.16 8.16 9.54
CA LEU A 388 -6.99 7.48 8.99
C LEU A 388 -6.98 5.98 9.36
N ALA A 389 -7.33 5.61 10.59
CA ALA A 389 -7.41 4.21 11.02
C ALA A 389 -8.49 3.44 10.25
N ALA A 390 -9.67 4.05 10.08
CA ALA A 390 -10.76 3.48 9.29
C ALA A 390 -10.32 3.20 7.84
N ILE A 391 -9.66 4.18 7.20
CA ILE A 391 -9.13 4.03 5.83
C ILE A 391 -8.09 2.91 5.76
N GLU A 392 -7.18 2.79 6.72
CA GLU A 392 -6.18 1.73 6.74
C GLU A 392 -6.79 0.34 6.90
N LEU A 393 -7.85 0.23 7.73
CA LEU A 393 -8.61 -1.01 7.87
C LEU A 393 -9.42 -1.34 6.62
N ALA A 394 -9.99 -0.34 5.94
CA ALA A 394 -10.65 -0.50 4.65
C ALA A 394 -9.66 -1.00 3.59
N LYS A 395 -8.50 -0.35 3.44
CA LYS A 395 -7.43 -0.76 2.52
C LYS A 395 -6.95 -2.19 2.76
N ALA A 396 -6.98 -2.66 4.01
CA ALA A 396 -6.63 -4.02 4.40
C ALA A 396 -7.79 -5.04 4.26
N THR A 397 -8.93 -4.61 3.72
CA THR A 397 -10.14 -5.43 3.57
C THR A 397 -10.52 -5.49 2.08
N PRO A 398 -10.71 -6.68 1.49
CA PRO A 398 -11.14 -6.79 0.11
C PRO A 398 -12.52 -6.16 -0.06
N HIS A 399 -12.92 -5.85 -1.29
CA HIS A 399 -14.31 -5.44 -1.58
C HIS A 399 -15.21 -6.66 -1.81
N ILE A 400 -14.62 -7.74 -2.32
CA ILE A 400 -15.31 -8.97 -2.67
C ILE A 400 -14.44 -10.15 -2.25
N VAL A 401 -15.04 -11.16 -1.63
CA VAL A 401 -14.41 -12.45 -1.31
C VAL A 401 -14.99 -13.55 -2.20
N VAL A 402 -14.14 -14.22 -2.97
CA VAL A 402 -14.49 -15.42 -3.72
C VAL A 402 -14.11 -16.65 -2.91
N ALA A 403 -15.06 -17.55 -2.70
CA ALA A 403 -14.82 -18.82 -2.02
C ALA A 403 -15.65 -19.94 -2.65
N LYS A 404 -14.97 -20.94 -3.22
CA LYS A 404 -15.62 -22.07 -3.90
C LYS A 404 -16.61 -22.84 -3.00
N ASP A 405 -16.33 -22.89 -1.70
CA ASP A 405 -17.16 -23.55 -0.69
C ASP A 405 -18.44 -22.76 -0.31
N GLY A 406 -18.60 -21.53 -0.81
CA GLY A 406 -19.73 -20.66 -0.49
C GLY A 406 -19.53 -19.79 0.74
N SER A 407 -18.35 -19.79 1.36
CA SER A 407 -18.02 -18.95 2.54
C SER A 407 -17.59 -17.51 2.19
N GLY A 408 -17.84 -17.06 0.97
CA GLY A 408 -17.55 -15.74 0.43
C GLY A 408 -18.75 -15.20 -0.35
N ASP A 409 -18.65 -13.97 -0.86
CA ASP A 409 -19.71 -13.30 -1.59
C ASP A 409 -20.07 -14.00 -2.92
N TYR A 410 -19.07 -14.61 -3.57
CA TYR A 410 -19.24 -15.37 -4.81
C TYR A 410 -18.50 -16.71 -4.77
N LYS A 411 -19.06 -17.72 -5.47
CA LYS A 411 -18.44 -19.04 -5.61
C LYS A 411 -17.40 -19.12 -6.73
N THR A 412 -17.44 -18.20 -7.68
CA THR A 412 -16.57 -18.18 -8.86
C THR A 412 -15.95 -16.80 -9.06
N LEU A 413 -14.78 -16.76 -9.68
CA LEU A 413 -14.06 -15.52 -9.95
C LEU A 413 -14.79 -14.69 -11.03
N GLN A 414 -15.32 -15.33 -12.07
CA GLN A 414 -16.06 -14.63 -13.11
C GLN A 414 -17.30 -13.91 -12.56
N ALA A 415 -18.03 -14.52 -11.63
CA ALA A 415 -19.20 -13.90 -11.03
C ALA A 415 -18.83 -12.65 -10.20
N ALA A 416 -17.72 -12.74 -9.45
CA ALA A 416 -17.19 -11.59 -8.72
C ALA A 416 -16.75 -10.45 -9.67
N ILE A 417 -16.05 -10.76 -10.75
CA ILE A 417 -15.65 -9.77 -11.77
C ILE A 417 -16.88 -9.09 -12.39
N ASN A 418 -17.92 -9.86 -12.71
CA ASN A 418 -19.16 -9.33 -13.28
C ASN A 418 -19.87 -8.35 -12.32
N ALA A 419 -19.74 -8.56 -11.02
CA ALA A 419 -20.35 -7.72 -10.00
C ALA A 419 -19.62 -6.39 -9.75
N VAL A 420 -18.35 -6.29 -10.16
CA VAL A 420 -17.60 -5.03 -10.06
C VAL A 420 -18.22 -4.00 -11.01
N PRO A 421 -18.60 -2.79 -10.56
CA PRO A 421 -19.08 -1.74 -11.47
C PRO A 421 -18.06 -1.37 -12.55
N ASP A 422 -18.54 -1.02 -13.74
CA ASP A 422 -17.68 -0.55 -14.83
C ASP A 422 -17.11 0.85 -14.53
N TYR A 423 -15.89 1.12 -15.02
CA TYR A 423 -15.21 2.43 -14.98
C TYR A 423 -15.08 3.07 -13.60
N ARG A 424 -14.90 2.25 -12.55
CA ARG A 424 -14.65 2.75 -11.20
C ARG A 424 -13.45 3.70 -11.18
N LYS A 425 -13.56 4.72 -10.32
CA LYS A 425 -12.49 5.70 -10.07
C LYS A 425 -11.59 5.32 -8.90
N SER A 426 -11.94 4.25 -8.19
CA SER A 426 -11.15 3.68 -7.10
C SER A 426 -10.97 2.18 -7.27
N ARG A 427 -9.86 1.66 -6.73
CA ARG A 427 -9.43 0.29 -6.95
C ARG A 427 -10.37 -0.72 -6.28
N THR A 428 -10.88 -1.69 -7.05
CA THR A 428 -11.67 -2.80 -6.50
C THR A 428 -10.76 -3.95 -6.14
N ILE A 429 -11.08 -4.64 -5.05
CA ILE A 429 -10.28 -5.72 -4.54
C ILE A 429 -11.13 -6.98 -4.48
N ILE A 430 -10.74 -8.00 -5.22
CA ILE A 430 -11.29 -9.34 -5.12
C ILE A 430 -10.25 -10.22 -4.44
N TYR A 431 -10.59 -10.78 -3.27
CA TYR A 431 -9.78 -11.80 -2.62
C TYR A 431 -10.31 -13.19 -2.95
N VAL A 432 -9.44 -14.09 -3.40
CA VAL A 432 -9.79 -15.45 -3.81
C VAL A 432 -9.24 -16.45 -2.80
N LYS A 433 -10.13 -17.07 -2.01
CA LYS A 433 -9.77 -18.11 -1.03
C LYS A 433 -9.15 -19.34 -1.72
N PRO A 434 -8.38 -20.18 -0.99
CA PRO A 434 -7.85 -21.43 -1.52
C PRO A 434 -8.94 -22.26 -2.22
N GLY A 435 -8.59 -22.84 -3.36
CA GLY A 435 -9.44 -23.69 -4.17
C GLY A 435 -8.94 -23.79 -5.61
N ILE A 436 -9.36 -24.86 -6.29
CA ILE A 436 -9.21 -25.02 -7.75
C ILE A 436 -10.50 -24.54 -8.42
N TYR A 437 -10.43 -23.39 -9.09
CA TYR A 437 -11.51 -22.75 -9.82
C TYR A 437 -11.37 -23.10 -11.30
N LYS A 438 -12.12 -24.12 -11.75
CA LYS A 438 -12.14 -24.52 -13.16
C LYS A 438 -13.17 -23.69 -13.92
N GLU A 439 -12.74 -22.54 -14.45
CA GLU A 439 -13.59 -21.58 -15.15
C GLU A 439 -12.77 -20.77 -16.17
N LYS A 440 -13.42 -20.35 -17.25
CA LYS A 440 -12.86 -19.39 -18.20
C LYS A 440 -13.11 -17.98 -17.67
N VAL A 441 -12.04 -17.23 -17.40
CA VAL A 441 -12.12 -15.90 -16.80
C VAL A 441 -11.86 -14.84 -17.86
N VAL A 442 -12.79 -13.91 -18.01
CA VAL A 442 -12.68 -12.71 -18.84
C VAL A 442 -12.86 -11.51 -17.93
N ILE A 443 -11.83 -10.66 -17.89
CA ILE A 443 -11.87 -9.36 -17.23
C ILE A 443 -12.08 -8.32 -18.33
N PRO A 444 -13.27 -7.72 -18.47
CA PRO A 444 -13.55 -6.70 -19.48
C PRO A 444 -12.66 -5.46 -19.32
N ALA A 445 -12.38 -4.76 -20.42
CA ALA A 445 -11.59 -3.51 -20.41
C ALA A 445 -12.22 -2.40 -19.54
N SER A 446 -13.54 -2.47 -19.33
CA SER A 446 -14.27 -1.55 -18.47
C SER A 446 -14.00 -1.76 -16.97
N LYS A 447 -13.46 -2.91 -16.54
CA LYS A 447 -13.14 -3.21 -15.13
C LYS A 447 -11.77 -2.64 -14.72
N GLN A 448 -11.58 -1.33 -14.93
CA GLN A 448 -10.35 -0.62 -14.60
C GLN A 448 -10.06 -0.62 -13.09
N LEU A 449 -8.79 -0.45 -12.72
CA LEU A 449 -8.34 -0.41 -11.32
C LEU A 449 -8.78 -1.67 -10.55
N LEU A 450 -8.62 -2.86 -11.12
CA LEU A 450 -8.99 -4.11 -10.46
C LEU A 450 -7.77 -4.78 -9.84
N SER A 451 -7.92 -5.26 -8.61
CA SER A 451 -6.96 -6.13 -7.93
C SER A 451 -7.59 -7.49 -7.65
N ILE A 452 -6.93 -8.57 -8.08
CA ILE A 452 -7.35 -9.95 -7.78
C ILE A 452 -6.23 -10.65 -7.01
N ILE A 453 -6.50 -10.99 -5.76
CA ILE A 453 -5.47 -11.46 -4.82
C ILE A 453 -5.86 -12.83 -4.31
N GLY A 454 -5.04 -13.83 -4.59
CA GLY A 454 -5.18 -15.16 -4.02
C GLY A 454 -4.58 -15.26 -2.61
N SER A 455 -4.81 -16.40 -1.98
CA SER A 455 -4.27 -16.67 -0.65
C SER A 455 -2.80 -17.13 -0.69
N ASN A 456 -2.47 -17.96 -1.69
CA ASN A 456 -1.16 -18.48 -1.99
C ASN A 456 -1.24 -19.13 -3.39
N PRO A 457 -0.21 -18.97 -4.25
CA PRO A 457 -0.21 -19.57 -5.59
C PRO A 457 -0.38 -21.10 -5.59
N GLU A 458 0.10 -21.83 -4.59
CA GLU A 458 0.05 -23.30 -4.52
C GLU A 458 -1.36 -23.87 -4.32
N ASN A 459 -2.31 -23.06 -3.82
CA ASN A 459 -3.64 -23.54 -3.49
C ASN A 459 -4.79 -22.66 -3.98
N THR A 460 -4.53 -21.45 -4.48
CA THR A 460 -5.51 -20.63 -5.21
C THR A 460 -5.22 -20.76 -6.71
N ILE A 461 -5.92 -21.67 -7.39
CA ILE A 461 -5.64 -22.05 -8.78
C ILE A 461 -6.85 -21.74 -9.66
N ILE A 462 -6.68 -20.86 -10.65
CA ILE A 462 -7.62 -20.63 -11.74
C ILE A 462 -7.20 -21.49 -12.92
N THR A 463 -8.07 -22.35 -13.42
CA THR A 463 -7.71 -23.31 -14.47
C THR A 463 -8.78 -23.51 -15.54
N TYR A 464 -8.34 -23.82 -16.75
CA TYR A 464 -9.19 -24.29 -17.83
C TYR A 464 -8.38 -25.18 -18.79
N ASP A 465 -9.01 -25.71 -19.84
CA ASP A 465 -8.41 -26.72 -20.73
C ASP A 465 -8.78 -26.50 -22.21
N ASN A 466 -8.87 -25.23 -22.62
CA ASN A 466 -9.00 -24.90 -24.03
C ASN A 466 -7.64 -24.93 -24.72
N TYR A 467 -7.65 -25.31 -25.99
CA TYR A 467 -6.46 -25.33 -26.84
C TYR A 467 -6.87 -24.89 -28.25
N ALA A 468 -5.92 -24.39 -29.03
CA ALA A 468 -6.13 -24.14 -30.44
C ALA A 468 -6.59 -25.44 -31.15
N GLY A 469 -7.36 -25.39 -32.23
CA GLY A 469 -7.87 -26.61 -32.86
C GLY A 469 -9.03 -27.32 -32.11
N LYS A 470 -9.35 -26.96 -30.85
CA LYS A 470 -10.56 -27.44 -30.19
C LYS A 470 -11.80 -26.93 -30.94
N ALA A 471 -12.71 -27.84 -31.30
CA ALA A 471 -13.94 -27.49 -31.99
C ALA A 471 -14.77 -26.51 -31.17
N THR A 472 -15.40 -25.53 -31.84
CA THR A 472 -16.33 -24.60 -31.19
C THR A 472 -17.77 -25.13 -31.29
N PRO A 473 -18.73 -24.57 -30.52
CA PRO A 473 -20.15 -24.86 -30.73
C PRO A 473 -20.69 -24.42 -32.10
N PHE A 474 -19.93 -23.61 -32.84
CA PHE A 474 -20.18 -23.21 -34.22
C PHE A 474 -19.19 -23.90 -35.17
N ASP A 475 -19.37 -23.73 -36.48
CA ASP A 475 -18.41 -24.24 -37.46
C ASP A 475 -17.01 -23.64 -37.22
N GLY A 476 -16.01 -24.53 -37.08
CA GLY A 476 -14.60 -24.16 -36.93
C GLY A 476 -13.97 -24.56 -35.59
N THR A 477 -12.75 -24.08 -35.37
CA THR A 477 -11.92 -24.41 -34.19
C THR A 477 -11.37 -23.15 -33.54
N LEU A 478 -11.10 -23.21 -32.23
CA LEU A 478 -10.41 -22.14 -31.52
C LEU A 478 -9.01 -21.89 -32.11
N GLY A 479 -8.57 -20.64 -32.14
CA GLY A 479 -7.15 -20.30 -32.35
C GLY A 479 -6.42 -20.14 -31.02
N THR A 480 -5.11 -19.82 -31.08
CA THR A 480 -4.28 -19.54 -29.89
C THR A 480 -4.94 -18.49 -28.98
N SER A 481 -5.34 -17.33 -29.52
CA SER A 481 -6.02 -16.29 -28.75
C SER A 481 -7.37 -16.75 -28.19
N GLY A 482 -8.04 -17.73 -28.80
CA GLY A 482 -9.30 -18.30 -28.32
C GLY A 482 -9.14 -19.32 -27.19
N SER A 483 -7.91 -19.75 -26.91
CA SER A 483 -7.62 -20.86 -26.01
C SER A 483 -7.42 -20.48 -24.53
N ALA A 484 -7.39 -19.19 -24.19
CA ALA A 484 -6.90 -18.75 -22.89
C ALA A 484 -7.81 -19.15 -21.71
N THR A 485 -7.19 -19.49 -20.57
CA THR A 485 -7.89 -19.60 -19.28
C THR A 485 -8.32 -18.23 -18.77
N LEU A 486 -7.40 -17.26 -18.79
CA LEU A 486 -7.64 -15.88 -18.38
C LEU A 486 -7.47 -14.90 -19.55
N TYR A 487 -8.43 -14.00 -19.72
CA TYR A 487 -8.32 -12.82 -20.57
C TYR A 487 -8.29 -11.56 -19.70
N ALA A 488 -7.18 -10.83 -19.74
CA ALA A 488 -7.01 -9.56 -19.04
C ALA A 488 -7.03 -8.41 -20.05
N TYR A 489 -8.12 -7.64 -20.07
CA TYR A 489 -8.29 -6.48 -20.92
C TYR A 489 -8.22 -5.09 -20.23
N PRO A 490 -8.42 -4.92 -18.90
CA PRO A 490 -8.39 -3.57 -18.32
C PRO A 490 -6.98 -3.13 -18.00
N ASP A 491 -6.71 -1.85 -18.23
CA ASP A 491 -5.51 -1.19 -17.75
C ASP A 491 -5.52 -1.07 -16.22
N ASP A 492 -4.34 -0.94 -15.63
CA ASP A 492 -4.15 -0.83 -14.17
C ASP A 492 -4.60 -2.09 -13.38
N LEU A 493 -4.57 -3.25 -14.03
CA LEU A 493 -4.85 -4.55 -13.42
C LEU A 493 -3.68 -4.97 -12.52
N TYR A 494 -4.01 -5.44 -11.32
CA TYR A 494 -3.06 -6.04 -10.38
C TYR A 494 -3.51 -7.44 -10.00
N MET A 495 -2.63 -8.42 -10.05
CA MET A 495 -2.91 -9.77 -9.60
C MET A 495 -1.77 -10.31 -8.73
N GLU A 496 -2.10 -11.03 -7.67
CA GLU A 496 -1.10 -11.51 -6.71
C GLU A 496 -1.48 -12.86 -6.08
N ASN A 497 -0.48 -13.66 -5.72
CA ASN A 497 -0.62 -14.86 -4.89
C ASN A 497 -1.59 -15.93 -5.42
N LEU A 498 -1.61 -16.16 -6.73
CA LEU A 498 -2.49 -17.15 -7.37
C LEU A 498 -1.82 -17.82 -8.58
N THR A 499 -2.34 -18.98 -8.96
CA THR A 499 -1.96 -19.69 -10.18
C THR A 499 -3.00 -19.47 -11.27
N ILE A 500 -2.55 -19.20 -12.49
CA ILE A 500 -3.35 -19.25 -13.71
C ILE A 500 -2.79 -20.40 -14.56
N ALA A 501 -3.61 -21.43 -14.76
CA ALA A 501 -3.20 -22.65 -15.45
C ALA A 501 -4.07 -22.90 -16.70
N ASN A 502 -3.44 -23.40 -17.76
CA ASN A 502 -4.15 -24.11 -18.82
C ASN A 502 -3.63 -25.53 -18.88
N THR A 503 -4.49 -26.48 -18.51
CA THR A 503 -4.10 -27.89 -18.36
C THR A 503 -4.28 -28.71 -19.63
N ALA A 504 -4.63 -28.07 -20.75
CA ALA A 504 -4.78 -28.77 -22.02
C ALA A 504 -3.44 -29.39 -22.46
N GLY A 505 -3.48 -30.68 -22.82
CA GLY A 505 -2.28 -31.41 -23.24
C GLY A 505 -1.38 -31.91 -22.12
N MET A 506 -1.69 -31.66 -20.83
CA MET A 506 -0.86 -32.11 -19.70
C MET A 506 -1.08 -33.59 -19.36
N ASP A 507 -2.33 -34.00 -19.17
CA ASP A 507 -2.66 -35.41 -18.83
C ASP A 507 -2.75 -36.30 -20.08
N GLN A 508 -3.21 -35.74 -21.20
CA GLN A 508 -3.29 -36.44 -22.49
C GLN A 508 -2.81 -35.53 -23.62
N PRO A 509 -1.87 -35.98 -24.47
CA PRO A 509 -1.39 -35.20 -25.60
C PRO A 509 -2.53 -34.84 -26.56
N ILE A 510 -2.59 -33.56 -26.93
CA ILE A 510 -3.50 -33.10 -27.98
C ILE A 510 -2.96 -33.61 -29.32
N LYS A 511 -3.79 -34.34 -30.07
CA LYS A 511 -3.44 -34.86 -31.41
C LYS A 511 -3.78 -33.83 -32.49
N GLY A 512 -2.89 -33.64 -33.46
CA GLY A 512 -3.11 -32.77 -34.62
C GLY A 512 -2.27 -31.48 -34.60
N LYS A 513 -2.56 -30.58 -35.54
CA LYS A 513 -1.95 -29.23 -35.59
C LYS A 513 -2.73 -28.29 -34.66
N GLY A 514 -2.02 -27.32 -34.06
CA GLY A 514 -2.63 -26.29 -33.23
C GLY A 514 -2.73 -26.67 -31.75
N THR A 515 -1.64 -27.08 -31.10
CA THR A 515 -1.68 -27.54 -29.69
C THR A 515 -1.46 -26.42 -28.66
N GLN A 516 -1.47 -25.16 -29.08
CA GLN A 516 -1.29 -24.00 -28.22
C GLN A 516 -2.39 -23.93 -27.14
N ALA A 517 -2.00 -23.64 -25.90
CA ALA A 517 -2.89 -23.63 -24.76
C ALA A 517 -2.51 -22.49 -23.81
N VAL A 518 -3.11 -21.32 -24.05
CA VAL A 518 -2.76 -20.10 -23.32
C VAL A 518 -3.29 -20.18 -21.88
N ALA A 519 -2.44 -19.94 -20.89
CA ALA A 519 -2.87 -19.73 -19.51
C ALA A 519 -3.42 -18.32 -19.33
N ALA A 520 -2.65 -17.31 -19.73
CA ALA A 520 -3.05 -15.90 -19.62
C ALA A 520 -2.84 -15.13 -20.92
N HIS A 521 -3.91 -14.51 -21.40
CA HIS A 521 -3.90 -13.56 -22.50
C HIS A 521 -4.03 -12.14 -21.95
N VAL A 522 -2.90 -11.42 -21.89
CA VAL A 522 -2.80 -10.09 -21.28
C VAL A 522 -2.75 -9.02 -22.36
N SER A 523 -3.90 -8.39 -22.57
CA SER A 523 -4.10 -7.33 -23.56
C SER A 523 -4.43 -6.00 -22.87
N ALA A 524 -3.55 -5.54 -22.00
CA ALA A 524 -3.70 -4.33 -21.19
C ALA A 524 -2.34 -3.66 -20.91
N ASP A 525 -2.39 -2.37 -20.56
CA ASP A 525 -1.26 -1.56 -20.12
C ASP A 525 -1.24 -1.39 -18.59
N ARG A 526 -0.08 -1.11 -18.02
CA ARG A 526 0.14 -0.97 -16.58
C ARG A 526 -0.35 -2.18 -15.76
N VAL A 527 -0.04 -3.38 -16.25
CA VAL A 527 -0.44 -4.64 -15.59
C VAL A 527 0.65 -5.14 -14.66
N VAL A 528 0.27 -5.56 -13.46
CA VAL A 528 1.20 -6.09 -12.45
C VAL A 528 0.78 -7.48 -12.00
N PHE A 529 1.72 -8.42 -12.02
CA PHE A 529 1.60 -9.75 -11.43
C PHE A 529 2.70 -9.96 -10.38
N VAL A 530 2.33 -10.31 -9.15
CA VAL A 530 3.29 -10.55 -8.06
C VAL A 530 3.07 -11.94 -7.47
N ASN A 531 4.13 -12.75 -7.36
CA ASN A 531 4.05 -14.09 -6.78
C ASN A 531 2.92 -14.95 -7.42
N CYS A 532 2.77 -14.84 -8.73
CA CYS A 532 1.82 -15.61 -9.51
C CYS A 532 2.50 -16.79 -10.21
N ARG A 533 1.75 -17.84 -10.50
CA ARG A 533 2.22 -18.95 -11.35
C ARG A 533 1.45 -18.97 -12.67
N PHE A 534 2.16 -19.12 -13.78
CA PHE A 534 1.58 -19.33 -15.10
C PHE A 534 1.96 -20.73 -15.57
N ILE A 535 0.98 -21.61 -15.63
CA ILE A 535 1.20 -23.04 -15.88
C ILE A 535 0.57 -23.43 -17.20
N GLY A 536 1.37 -23.95 -18.12
CA GLY A 536 0.89 -24.32 -19.46
C GLY A 536 1.84 -25.23 -20.20
N ASN A 537 1.58 -25.37 -21.50
CA ASN A 537 2.44 -26.09 -22.44
C ASN A 537 2.97 -25.10 -23.47
N GLN A 538 2.56 -25.23 -24.74
CA GLN A 538 2.95 -24.30 -25.78
C GLN A 538 2.12 -23.02 -25.64
N ASP A 539 2.77 -21.86 -25.77
CA ASP A 539 2.14 -20.53 -25.71
C ASP A 539 1.47 -20.22 -24.35
N THR A 540 2.13 -20.49 -23.22
CA THR A 540 1.55 -20.30 -21.86
C THR A 540 1.13 -18.86 -21.56
N LEU A 541 2.01 -17.87 -21.74
CA LEU A 541 1.80 -16.48 -21.37
C LEU A 541 1.85 -15.59 -22.61
N PHE A 542 0.70 -15.02 -22.98
CA PHE A 542 0.54 -14.15 -24.13
C PHE A 542 0.46 -12.68 -23.72
N THR A 543 1.57 -11.95 -23.85
CA THR A 543 1.68 -10.50 -23.60
C THR A 543 1.20 -9.70 -24.84
N TYR A 544 -0.11 -9.75 -25.08
CA TYR A 544 -0.73 -9.49 -26.38
C TYR A 544 -0.74 -8.03 -26.85
N ARG A 545 -0.92 -7.04 -25.97
CA ARG A 545 -1.18 -5.65 -26.42
C ARG A 545 0.11 -4.94 -26.88
N PRO A 546 0.19 -4.44 -28.13
CA PRO A 546 1.31 -3.59 -28.55
C PRO A 546 1.36 -2.28 -27.77
N TYR A 547 2.56 -1.71 -27.58
CA TYR A 547 2.78 -0.46 -26.84
C TYR A 547 2.15 -0.48 -25.44
N SER A 548 2.22 -1.63 -24.78
CA SER A 548 1.75 -1.81 -23.41
C SER A 548 2.88 -2.29 -22.51
N ARG A 549 2.74 -2.04 -21.22
CA ARG A 549 3.74 -2.31 -20.19
C ARG A 549 3.20 -3.28 -19.16
N GLN A 550 3.99 -4.31 -18.86
CA GLN A 550 3.59 -5.41 -17.98
C GLN A 550 4.74 -5.76 -17.04
N TYR A 551 4.46 -5.91 -15.76
CA TYR A 551 5.45 -6.22 -14.74
C TYR A 551 5.11 -7.52 -14.02
N TYR A 552 6.05 -8.46 -14.03
CA TYR A 552 5.94 -9.77 -13.40
C TYR A 552 7.04 -9.89 -12.36
N LYS A 553 6.69 -9.89 -11.07
CA LYS A 553 7.64 -9.96 -9.97
C LYS A 553 7.51 -11.26 -9.19
N ASN A 554 8.61 -11.95 -8.94
CA ASN A 554 8.62 -13.20 -8.16
C ASN A 554 7.64 -14.24 -8.71
N CYS A 555 7.38 -14.24 -10.02
CA CYS A 555 6.46 -15.18 -10.65
C CYS A 555 7.17 -16.48 -11.03
N TYR A 556 6.40 -17.57 -11.11
CA TYR A 556 6.84 -18.82 -11.72
C TYR A 556 6.12 -19.00 -13.06
N ILE A 557 6.86 -19.28 -14.13
CA ILE A 557 6.28 -19.44 -15.47
C ILE A 557 6.83 -20.72 -16.07
N GLU A 558 5.94 -21.64 -16.45
CA GLU A 558 6.34 -22.90 -17.10
C GLU A 558 5.66 -23.14 -18.45
N GLY A 559 6.38 -23.83 -19.33
CA GLY A 559 5.83 -24.26 -20.61
C GLY A 559 6.80 -25.08 -21.44
N THR A 560 6.36 -25.44 -22.64
CA THR A 560 7.14 -26.30 -23.56
C THR A 560 7.78 -25.52 -24.69
N THR A 561 7.01 -24.77 -25.50
CA THR A 561 7.48 -24.06 -26.69
C THR A 561 6.93 -22.65 -26.69
N ASP A 562 7.77 -21.66 -26.96
CA ASP A 562 7.37 -20.26 -27.13
C ASP A 562 6.49 -19.76 -25.97
N PHE A 563 6.74 -20.26 -24.76
CA PHE A 563 5.75 -20.18 -23.69
C PHE A 563 5.63 -18.78 -23.07
N ILE A 564 6.51 -17.86 -23.43
CA ILE A 564 6.38 -16.42 -23.20
C ILE A 564 6.46 -15.70 -24.55
N PHE A 565 5.36 -15.10 -24.99
CA PHE A 565 5.27 -14.55 -26.35
C PHE A 565 4.34 -13.34 -26.45
N GLY A 566 4.49 -12.56 -27.53
CA GLY A 566 3.75 -11.32 -27.74
C GLY A 566 4.62 -10.06 -27.86
N TRP A 567 3.99 -8.91 -27.65
CA TRP A 567 4.40 -7.61 -28.20
C TRP A 567 4.75 -6.59 -27.11
N ALA A 568 4.28 -6.81 -25.88
CA ALA A 568 4.39 -5.85 -24.80
C ALA A 568 5.84 -5.59 -24.39
N ALA A 569 6.09 -4.41 -23.83
CA ALA A 569 7.26 -4.17 -22.99
C ALA A 569 7.00 -4.87 -21.65
N ALA A 570 7.59 -6.05 -21.45
CA ALA A 570 7.34 -6.88 -20.27
C ALA A 570 8.64 -7.11 -19.49
N VAL A 571 8.60 -6.78 -18.19
CA VAL A 571 9.70 -7.02 -17.27
C VAL A 571 9.35 -8.20 -16.36
N PHE A 572 10.20 -9.23 -16.40
CA PHE A 572 10.18 -10.38 -15.52
C PHE A 572 11.31 -10.21 -14.51
N ASP A 573 10.94 -9.89 -13.27
CA ASP A 573 11.86 -9.53 -12.20
C ASP A 573 11.84 -10.64 -11.14
N GLN A 574 13.01 -11.23 -10.88
CA GLN A 574 13.19 -12.30 -9.88
C GLN A 574 12.24 -13.49 -10.09
N CYS A 575 11.96 -13.82 -11.36
CA CYS A 575 11.04 -14.90 -11.72
C CYS A 575 11.78 -16.24 -11.91
N ILE A 576 11.07 -17.34 -11.70
CA ILE A 576 11.51 -18.68 -12.11
C ILE A 576 10.90 -19.00 -13.46
N ILE A 577 11.75 -19.26 -14.45
CA ILE A 577 11.37 -19.60 -15.82
C ILE A 577 11.69 -21.07 -16.04
N HIS A 578 10.65 -21.91 -16.17
CA HIS A 578 10.78 -23.36 -16.12
C HIS A 578 10.44 -24.04 -17.46
N SER A 579 11.43 -24.67 -18.08
CA SER A 579 11.30 -25.32 -19.39
C SER A 579 10.95 -26.81 -19.27
N LYS A 580 9.85 -27.22 -19.90
CA LYS A 580 9.35 -28.61 -19.83
C LYS A 580 9.76 -29.48 -21.03
N LYS A 581 10.35 -28.86 -22.06
CA LYS A 581 10.76 -29.54 -23.28
C LYS A 581 11.92 -28.81 -23.96
N ASP A 582 12.78 -29.56 -24.65
CA ASP A 582 13.76 -29.04 -25.61
C ASP A 582 13.06 -28.21 -26.70
N SER A 583 13.13 -26.88 -26.57
CA SER A 583 12.45 -25.92 -27.45
C SER A 583 12.93 -24.49 -27.16
N TYR A 584 12.02 -23.51 -27.08
CA TYR A 584 12.30 -22.08 -26.93
C TYR A 584 11.52 -21.50 -25.76
N ILE A 585 12.17 -20.66 -24.96
CA ILE A 585 11.51 -19.92 -23.87
C ILE A 585 10.63 -18.82 -24.47
N THR A 586 11.22 -17.91 -25.26
CA THR A 586 10.54 -16.70 -25.74
C THR A 586 10.26 -16.70 -27.24
N ALA A 587 9.14 -16.07 -27.61
CA ALA A 587 8.77 -15.74 -28.99
C ALA A 587 8.24 -14.30 -29.10
N ALA A 588 9.13 -13.33 -28.89
CA ALA A 588 8.78 -11.91 -28.94
C ALA A 588 8.37 -11.44 -30.35
N SER A 589 7.45 -10.48 -30.40
CA SER A 589 6.94 -9.82 -31.61
C SER A 589 6.90 -8.31 -31.46
N THR A 590 7.93 -7.75 -30.84
CA THR A 590 8.12 -6.31 -30.62
C THR A 590 8.00 -5.53 -31.93
N ASN A 591 7.32 -4.39 -31.89
CA ASN A 591 7.20 -3.49 -33.06
C ASN A 591 8.51 -2.74 -33.30
N LYS A 592 8.76 -2.37 -34.55
CA LYS A 592 9.96 -1.61 -34.98
C LYS A 592 10.21 -0.36 -34.14
N ASP A 593 9.15 0.39 -33.87
CA ASP A 593 9.23 1.70 -33.21
C ASP A 593 9.12 1.60 -31.67
N ALA A 594 8.97 0.39 -31.12
CA ALA A 594 8.96 0.20 -29.67
C ALA A 594 10.38 0.27 -29.13
N ALA A 595 10.60 1.10 -28.11
CA ALA A 595 11.90 1.24 -27.45
C ALA A 595 12.37 -0.10 -26.85
N TYR A 596 11.47 -0.77 -26.13
CA TYR A 596 11.76 -1.99 -25.37
C TYR A 596 10.83 -3.15 -25.76
N GLY A 597 11.29 -4.38 -25.47
CA GLY A 597 10.52 -5.62 -25.56
C GLY A 597 10.55 -6.33 -24.21
N TYR A 598 11.10 -7.54 -24.18
CA TYR A 598 11.24 -8.26 -22.91
C TYR A 598 12.55 -7.98 -22.19
N LEU A 599 12.45 -7.86 -20.86
CA LEU A 599 13.57 -7.94 -19.93
C LEU A 599 13.31 -9.04 -18.92
N PHE A 600 14.23 -9.98 -18.80
CA PHE A 600 14.34 -10.92 -17.70
C PHE A 600 15.47 -10.45 -16.81
N TYR A 601 15.13 -10.04 -15.59
CA TYR A 601 16.06 -9.47 -14.63
C TYR A 601 16.13 -10.35 -13.39
N GLN A 602 17.34 -10.79 -13.02
CA GLN A 602 17.59 -11.62 -11.85
C GLN A 602 16.72 -12.89 -11.79
N CYS A 603 16.39 -13.44 -12.96
CA CYS A 603 15.55 -14.63 -13.07
C CYS A 603 16.38 -15.91 -12.94
N GLN A 604 15.73 -16.99 -12.51
CA GLN A 604 16.31 -18.33 -12.51
C GLN A 604 15.71 -19.17 -13.65
N LEU A 605 16.55 -19.63 -14.58
CA LEU A 605 16.14 -20.52 -15.67
C LEU A 605 16.37 -21.96 -15.24
N THR A 606 15.28 -22.72 -15.17
CA THR A 606 15.26 -24.13 -14.73
C THR A 606 14.56 -24.99 -15.78
N ALA A 607 14.69 -26.31 -15.68
CA ALA A 607 14.04 -27.22 -16.61
C ALA A 607 13.71 -28.57 -15.97
N ASP A 608 12.78 -29.28 -16.60
CA ASP A 608 12.54 -30.70 -16.35
C ASP A 608 13.81 -31.52 -16.61
N SER A 609 13.97 -32.62 -15.86
CA SER A 609 15.19 -33.44 -15.89
C SER A 609 15.62 -33.97 -17.27
N LEU A 610 14.68 -34.17 -18.20
CA LEU A 610 14.95 -34.65 -19.56
C LEU A 610 15.15 -33.51 -20.58
N THR A 611 14.94 -32.27 -20.16
CA THR A 611 15.06 -31.07 -21.00
C THR A 611 16.47 -30.53 -20.88
N THR A 612 17.23 -30.60 -21.97
CA THR A 612 18.68 -30.31 -22.02
C THR A 612 19.07 -29.38 -23.16
N LYS A 613 18.15 -29.06 -24.09
CA LYS A 613 18.44 -28.27 -25.29
C LYS A 613 17.38 -27.21 -25.53
N VAL A 614 17.41 -26.16 -24.71
CA VAL A 614 16.47 -25.03 -24.78
C VAL A 614 17.18 -23.77 -25.24
N TYR A 615 16.57 -23.05 -26.17
CA TYR A 615 17.00 -21.71 -26.55
C TYR A 615 16.31 -20.66 -25.66
N LEU A 616 17.04 -19.59 -25.35
CA LEU A 616 16.54 -18.39 -24.69
C LEU A 616 15.36 -17.75 -25.45
N GLY A 617 15.36 -17.87 -26.78
CA GLY A 617 14.28 -17.32 -27.58
C GLY A 617 14.48 -17.33 -29.08
N ARG A 618 13.46 -16.84 -29.77
CA ARG A 618 13.44 -16.65 -31.22
C ARG A 618 12.42 -15.58 -31.67
N PRO A 619 12.60 -14.95 -32.83
CA PRO A 619 11.76 -13.83 -33.27
C PRO A 619 10.47 -14.31 -33.96
N TRP A 620 9.32 -14.11 -33.30
CA TRP A 620 8.03 -14.41 -33.95
C TRP A 620 7.78 -13.44 -35.11
N ARG A 621 8.13 -12.16 -34.92
CA ARG A 621 8.13 -11.10 -35.96
C ARG A 621 9.50 -10.43 -36.08
N PRO A 622 9.80 -9.77 -37.22
CA PRO A 622 10.97 -8.88 -37.33
C PRO A 622 10.96 -7.84 -36.21
N TYR A 623 12.15 -7.40 -35.76
CA TYR A 623 12.36 -6.42 -34.69
C TYR A 623 12.06 -6.89 -33.27
N ALA A 624 11.85 -8.20 -33.05
CA ALA A 624 11.73 -8.77 -31.72
C ALA A 624 12.88 -8.34 -30.80
N LYS A 625 12.56 -7.91 -29.58
CA LYS A 625 13.55 -7.51 -28.57
C LYS A 625 13.42 -8.36 -27.31
N THR A 626 14.51 -8.97 -26.84
CA THR A 626 14.54 -9.75 -25.59
C THR A 626 15.91 -9.64 -24.93
N VAL A 627 15.93 -9.39 -23.63
CA VAL A 627 17.15 -9.26 -22.83
C VAL A 627 17.08 -10.19 -21.61
N PHE A 628 18.17 -10.90 -21.32
CA PHE A 628 18.39 -11.59 -20.04
C PHE A 628 19.54 -10.89 -19.30
N MET A 629 19.27 -10.43 -18.10
CA MET A 629 20.19 -9.64 -17.29
C MET A 629 20.28 -10.22 -15.88
N GLU A 630 21.52 -10.50 -15.44
CA GLU A 630 21.83 -11.04 -14.12
C GLU A 630 21.07 -12.34 -13.78
N CYS A 631 20.73 -13.13 -14.80
CA CYS A 631 19.99 -14.37 -14.64
C CYS A 631 20.91 -15.54 -14.31
N GLU A 632 20.43 -16.46 -13.47
CA GLU A 632 21.03 -17.78 -13.31
C GLU A 632 20.51 -18.71 -14.43
N MET A 633 21.41 -19.16 -15.30
CA MET A 633 21.10 -20.03 -16.44
C MET A 633 21.48 -21.48 -16.15
N GLY A 634 20.49 -22.37 -16.08
CA GLY A 634 20.72 -23.81 -15.94
C GLY A 634 21.38 -24.46 -17.17
N ALA A 635 21.96 -25.65 -16.98
CA ALA A 635 22.78 -26.34 -18.00
C ALA A 635 22.00 -26.81 -19.25
N HIS A 636 20.67 -26.67 -19.23
CA HIS A 636 19.79 -27.02 -20.34
C HIS A 636 19.74 -25.94 -21.43
N ILE A 637 20.28 -24.74 -21.17
CA ILE A 637 20.35 -23.68 -22.16
C ILE A 637 21.40 -24.02 -23.21
N ARG A 638 21.02 -23.96 -24.49
CA ARG A 638 21.92 -24.27 -25.60
C ARG A 638 23.06 -23.24 -25.66
N PRO A 639 24.31 -23.65 -25.97
CA PRO A 639 25.43 -22.72 -26.12
C PRO A 639 25.19 -21.61 -27.16
N GLU A 640 24.42 -21.91 -28.21
CA GLU A 640 24.02 -20.93 -29.23
C GLU A 640 23.14 -19.80 -28.66
N GLY A 641 22.42 -20.07 -27.56
CA GLY A 641 21.52 -19.15 -26.87
C GLY A 641 20.23 -18.88 -27.63
N TRP A 642 20.31 -18.47 -28.88
CA TRP A 642 19.20 -17.91 -29.67
C TRP A 642 19.03 -18.62 -31.01
N HIS A 643 17.83 -18.51 -31.59
CA HIS A 643 17.54 -19.05 -32.92
C HIS A 643 16.79 -18.01 -33.77
N ASN A 644 17.19 -17.82 -35.02
CA ASN A 644 16.65 -16.79 -35.92
C ASN A 644 15.27 -17.13 -36.53
N TRP A 645 14.63 -18.23 -36.10
CA TRP A 645 13.40 -18.78 -36.69
C TRP A 645 13.52 -19.15 -38.18
N ASN A 646 14.72 -19.48 -38.66
CA ASN A 646 15.03 -19.66 -40.09
C ASN A 646 14.73 -18.39 -40.91
N LYS A 647 14.89 -17.19 -40.31
CA LYS A 647 14.70 -15.90 -40.96
C LYS A 647 16.01 -15.10 -40.89
N PRO A 648 16.85 -15.11 -41.94
CA PRO A 648 18.11 -14.37 -41.96
C PRO A 648 17.95 -12.88 -41.64
N LEU A 649 16.90 -12.23 -42.17
CA LEU A 649 16.59 -10.83 -41.88
C LEU A 649 16.46 -10.55 -40.37
N ALA A 650 16.00 -11.52 -39.58
CA ALA A 650 15.82 -11.30 -38.15
C ALA A 650 17.14 -11.12 -37.40
N GLU A 651 18.25 -11.67 -37.93
CA GLU A 651 19.60 -11.47 -37.38
C GLU A 651 20.04 -10.01 -37.50
N GLU A 652 19.58 -9.30 -38.53
CA GLU A 652 19.92 -7.89 -38.78
C GLU A 652 19.07 -6.91 -37.97
N VAL A 653 17.81 -7.27 -37.69
CA VAL A 653 16.81 -6.29 -37.20
C VAL A 653 16.28 -6.56 -35.80
N SER A 654 16.48 -7.76 -35.24
CA SER A 654 16.09 -8.08 -33.87
C SER A 654 17.16 -7.66 -32.86
N TYR A 655 16.77 -7.53 -31.59
CA TYR A 655 17.69 -7.23 -30.49
C TYR A 655 17.61 -8.32 -29.44
N TYR A 656 18.68 -9.10 -29.31
CA TYR A 656 18.78 -10.19 -28.35
C TYR A 656 20.01 -9.98 -27.48
N GLY A 657 19.78 -9.55 -26.24
CA GLY A 657 20.81 -9.06 -25.32
C GLY A 657 21.03 -9.96 -24.11
N GLU A 658 22.27 -10.05 -23.66
CA GLU A 658 22.66 -10.70 -22.40
C GLU A 658 23.59 -9.77 -21.60
N TYR A 659 23.40 -9.69 -20.28
CA TYR A 659 24.28 -8.93 -19.36
C TYR A 659 24.49 -9.68 -18.05
N LYS A 660 25.76 -9.94 -17.69
CA LYS A 660 26.17 -10.55 -16.42
C LYS A 660 25.35 -11.79 -15.98
N ASN A 661 24.85 -12.57 -16.94
CA ASN A 661 24.22 -13.86 -16.65
C ASN A 661 25.28 -14.85 -16.15
N PHE A 662 24.88 -15.77 -15.29
CA PHE A 662 25.80 -16.74 -14.66
C PHE A 662 25.19 -18.14 -14.61
N GLY A 663 25.98 -19.13 -14.22
CA GLY A 663 25.58 -20.54 -14.20
C GLY A 663 25.99 -21.30 -15.47
N PRO A 664 25.78 -22.63 -15.49
CA PRO A 664 26.29 -23.50 -16.55
C PRO A 664 25.73 -23.23 -17.95
N GLY A 665 24.55 -22.61 -18.07
CA GLY A 665 23.96 -22.21 -19.35
C GLY A 665 24.42 -20.84 -19.88
N ALA A 666 25.22 -20.10 -19.11
CA ALA A 666 25.66 -18.75 -19.44
C ALA A 666 26.98 -18.71 -20.24
N ASP A 667 27.51 -19.85 -20.69
CA ASP A 667 28.71 -19.87 -21.53
C ASP A 667 28.48 -19.16 -22.86
N LEU A 668 29.27 -18.11 -23.10
CA LEU A 668 29.16 -17.24 -24.26
C LEU A 668 29.94 -17.75 -25.49
N SER A 669 30.77 -18.78 -25.34
CA SER A 669 31.75 -19.22 -26.35
C SER A 669 31.17 -19.61 -27.71
N GLN A 670 29.88 -19.97 -27.76
CA GLN A 670 29.18 -20.41 -28.96
C GLN A 670 27.92 -19.59 -29.25
N ARG A 671 27.70 -18.46 -28.54
CA ARG A 671 26.55 -17.60 -28.80
C ARG A 671 26.54 -17.17 -30.27
N VAL A 672 25.35 -17.13 -30.85
CA VAL A 672 25.18 -16.67 -32.23
C VAL A 672 25.72 -15.25 -32.40
N GLU A 673 26.42 -14.99 -33.51
CA GLU A 673 27.15 -13.72 -33.72
C GLU A 673 26.26 -12.47 -33.73
N TRP A 674 24.96 -12.64 -34.01
CA TRP A 674 23.98 -11.56 -34.04
C TRP A 674 23.34 -11.26 -32.68
N SER A 675 23.64 -12.04 -31.63
CA SER A 675 23.27 -11.64 -30.25
C SER A 675 24.27 -10.64 -29.69
N LYS A 676 23.87 -9.93 -28.63
CA LYS A 676 24.67 -8.84 -28.06
C LYS A 676 24.97 -9.08 -26.59
N GLN A 677 26.26 -9.03 -26.24
CA GLN A 677 26.68 -8.83 -24.86
C GLN A 677 26.62 -7.34 -24.56
N MET A 678 25.76 -6.96 -23.63
CA MET A 678 25.50 -5.56 -23.33
C MET A 678 26.67 -4.96 -22.53
N THR A 679 26.92 -3.69 -22.76
CA THR A 679 27.78 -2.87 -21.89
C THR A 679 27.05 -2.50 -20.60
N GLU A 680 27.79 -1.99 -19.61
CA GLU A 680 27.19 -1.49 -18.37
C GLU A 680 26.23 -0.32 -18.63
N GLU A 681 26.60 0.63 -19.50
CA GLU A 681 25.76 1.75 -19.91
C GLU A 681 24.45 1.29 -20.58
N GLU A 682 24.51 0.26 -21.43
CA GLU A 682 23.31 -0.33 -22.05
C GLU A 682 22.44 -1.08 -21.05
N ALA A 683 23.05 -1.75 -20.07
CA ALA A 683 22.34 -2.42 -19.00
C ALA A 683 21.61 -1.43 -18.07
N GLU A 684 22.26 -0.31 -17.72
CA GLU A 684 21.64 0.79 -16.96
C GLU A 684 20.46 1.42 -17.72
N ALA A 685 20.57 1.55 -19.05
CA ALA A 685 19.46 2.01 -19.88
C ALA A 685 18.26 1.03 -19.86
N TYR A 686 18.51 -0.27 -19.68
CA TYR A 686 17.50 -1.33 -19.54
C TYR A 686 17.02 -1.51 -18.07
N SER A 687 16.83 -0.43 -17.33
CA SER A 687 16.28 -0.47 -15.97
C SER A 687 14.75 -0.64 -15.95
N LEU A 688 14.22 -1.13 -14.82
CA LEU A 688 12.77 -1.22 -14.56
C LEU A 688 12.08 0.14 -14.78
N GLU A 689 12.70 1.20 -14.26
CA GLU A 689 12.19 2.58 -14.36
C GLU A 689 12.10 3.03 -15.81
N ASN A 690 13.17 2.86 -16.60
CA ASN A 690 13.19 3.30 -17.99
C ASN A 690 12.21 2.54 -18.88
N ILE A 691 12.05 1.24 -18.66
CA ILE A 691 11.16 0.39 -19.47
C ILE A 691 9.69 0.66 -19.16
N LEU A 692 9.36 0.86 -17.89
CA LEU A 692 7.96 0.97 -17.44
C LEU A 692 7.46 2.40 -17.29
N ALA A 693 8.33 3.41 -17.12
CA ALA A 693 7.90 4.80 -16.94
C ALA A 693 7.00 5.29 -18.08
N GLY A 694 7.36 5.03 -19.33
CA GLY A 694 6.63 5.59 -20.48
C GLY A 694 6.51 7.12 -20.41
N GLU A 695 5.47 7.68 -21.03
CA GLU A 695 5.21 9.13 -20.98
C GLU A 695 4.51 9.57 -19.67
N ASP A 696 3.88 8.63 -18.94
CA ASP A 696 3.11 8.89 -17.72
C ASP A 696 3.92 8.66 -16.43
N GLY A 697 5.21 8.35 -16.52
CA GLY A 697 6.09 8.11 -15.37
C GLY A 697 5.66 6.90 -14.53
N TRP A 698 4.99 5.90 -15.14
CA TRP A 698 4.45 4.76 -14.41
C TRP A 698 5.53 3.97 -13.65
N ALA A 699 5.40 3.95 -12.33
CA ALA A 699 6.16 3.09 -11.44
C ALA A 699 5.22 2.02 -10.83
N PRO A 700 5.43 0.72 -11.11
CA PRO A 700 4.56 -0.33 -10.59
C PRO A 700 4.65 -0.42 -9.06
N GLN A 701 3.50 -0.41 -8.39
CA GLN A 701 3.39 -0.60 -6.94
C GLN A 701 3.17 -2.09 -6.61
N THR A 702 3.92 -2.64 -5.65
CA THR A 702 3.76 -4.02 -5.16
C THR A 702 3.22 -4.07 -3.73
N GLY A 703 2.52 -5.14 -3.36
CA GLY A 703 2.03 -5.35 -1.99
C GLY A 703 0.80 -4.51 -1.66
N ILE A 704 -0.16 -4.46 -2.60
CA ILE A 704 -1.34 -3.58 -2.46
C ILE A 704 -2.18 -3.99 -1.23
N ILE A 705 -2.27 -5.28 -0.85
CA ILE A 705 -3.18 -5.79 0.21
C ILE A 705 -2.70 -7.08 0.87
N ARG A 706 -2.86 -7.17 2.19
CA ARG A 706 -2.76 -8.42 2.97
C ARG A 706 -4.07 -8.70 3.69
N TYR A 707 -4.86 -9.60 3.12
CA TYR A 707 -6.10 -10.09 3.73
C TYR A 707 -5.98 -11.60 3.96
N LYS A 708 -6.13 -12.03 5.21
CA LYS A 708 -6.49 -13.42 5.53
C LYS A 708 -7.88 -13.46 6.15
N PRO A 709 -8.77 -14.34 5.67
CA PRO A 709 -10.07 -14.51 6.27
C PRO A 709 -9.91 -14.96 7.73
N ILE A 710 -10.75 -14.39 8.59
CA ILE A 710 -10.90 -14.77 9.99
C ILE A 710 -11.25 -16.27 10.01
N LYS A 711 -10.46 -17.10 10.72
CA LYS A 711 -10.95 -18.42 11.12
C LYS A 711 -12.08 -18.18 12.11
N GLN A 712 -13.32 -18.48 11.72
CA GLN A 712 -14.44 -18.56 12.66
C GLN A 712 -14.19 -19.66 13.68
#